data_AF-A0A9P8CZB0-F1
#
_entry.id   AF-A0A9P8CZB0-F1
#
_cell.length_a   1.000
_cell.length_b   1.000
_cell.length_c   1.000
_cell.angle_alpha   90.00
_cell.angle_beta   90.00
_cell.angle_gamma   90.00
#
_symmetry.space_group_name_H-M   'P 1'
#
loop_
_entity.id
_entity.type
_entity.pdbx_description
1 polymer ?
#
loop_
_entity_poly.entity_id
_entity_poly.type
_entity_poly.pdbx_seq_one_letter_code
_entity_poly.pdbx_strand_id
1 'polypeptide(L)'
;MDNIRWTASPEQSLMLRQGPQGLDEDDEEGEESRLELTFDALDADIHLDNSVRSNPRMNAHSGHASSAGMTDMSEGPRTQKTIDRWSASTGKPATMTLKEQEKVIDELKKESFSLKLKVYFLEDRLAKMSPEHVDQALNENVEMKVKLQKMHSELKQYKRLLVEAHAAIEALQAQKNCDLQHGMTEEQEEDYRNAITETLDLKESLKQLSDRISALEEEAKIKDLELEDLHSRLGELDSQANTIEDLRDLTGKYESQIAKLQDRLAEYEQNESRMMEKSRVDEGWEARCRELDQDLGASLEHRSGLENEVALTRRENAELNHQLELHRDELSKARIDSAELSHQLEEEKEQMRKVQDMHANDMRTLSDRWTLDRQQLREQLSDMDVDMEELRQANEHLEAQAQDLLAWRNEDAARHDQELADLVAELEDKAVELDQMRKELDGMDDVLKEKDTKISDLQDKIDLLERMRRDNDAVHEEVIATLRSKMQAELAVNPDVASVPLHDFQQMSEELALIEERNHRLESQLRMEIDQRIAIESSTRDRESNGLDRWRDERDQLERNYEDILHDMQDKLTTASEQISELNNELDERDSQLRYYKDQLNLASKQSKEVEERYEEMELRLNSDLEATTAELLDIRQEFEQIRASRVEKSDLLHSRSNEVDRLNVKTRRLNDTMAALEGEKEQLETDLRDRKTTIAMLKSRLAELELQISKNQRDEDTSSETSKSDLVERNSLLLTVLQHLESILGGDSRLDSNMLPKPSANFVYFSNHLISRLKSLSKLFILFEKKGKELEDKSTGQLIHLKKQLDLKLKQMDRFETIVRNAADRQRKWREQLVYKQKENEELQVKLQLFARTIAELKARSGSSERAQDYEVRYKQAERKLQLEKSRAVDAEERWNARLRELERRTREAEERVLRERQGAKEKLAALQDVNVSAQKTIENLQRKIDQLMRP
;
A
#
# COMPACT_ATOMS: atom_id res chain seq x y z
N MET A 1 62.37 48.55 32.91
CA MET A 1 61.67 49.74 32.37
C MET A 1 61.98 49.82 30.90
N ASP A 2 60.97 50.17 30.13
CA ASP A 2 60.91 49.96 28.68
C ASP A 2 61.78 50.96 27.92
N ASN A 3 62.63 50.46 27.01
CA ASN A 3 62.55 50.83 25.60
C ASN A 3 63.58 50.08 24.72
N ILE A 4 63.06 49.61 23.58
CA ILE A 4 63.70 49.58 22.25
C ILE A 4 65.16 49.10 22.21
N ARG A 5 65.36 47.83 21.79
CA ARG A 5 66.58 47.43 21.07
C ARG A 5 66.26 46.49 19.91
N TRP A 6 67.10 46.58 18.89
CA TRP A 6 66.94 45.99 17.56
C TRP A 6 67.43 44.53 17.45
N THR A 7 67.17 43.95 16.27
CA THR A 7 67.80 42.78 15.61
C THR A 7 67.33 41.38 16.00
N ALA A 8 67.21 40.41 15.07
CA ALA A 8 67.05 40.48 13.60
C ALA A 8 66.70 39.08 13.01
N SER A 9 65.73 39.02 12.08
CA SER A 9 65.52 38.00 11.02
C SER A 9 65.49 36.49 11.37
N PRO A 10 65.09 35.60 10.42
CA PRO A 10 64.34 35.85 9.18
C PRO A 10 62.99 35.11 9.15
N GLU A 11 62.06 35.55 8.29
CA GLU A 11 61.46 34.74 7.21
C GLU A 11 60.21 35.36 6.57
N GLN A 12 60.08 35.09 5.26
CA GLN A 12 58.87 35.07 4.43
C GLN A 12 58.13 36.37 4.04
N SER A 13 57.82 36.40 2.73
CA SER A 13 56.71 37.10 2.06
C SER A 13 56.80 38.63 1.86
N LEU A 14 57.44 39.01 0.74
CA LEU A 14 57.10 40.22 0.00
C LEU A 14 56.89 39.92 -1.49
N MET A 15 55.93 40.64 -2.06
CA MET A 15 55.40 40.63 -3.43
C MET A 15 56.30 40.15 -4.57
N LEU A 16 55.71 39.41 -5.52
CA LEU A 16 56.17 39.37 -6.91
C LEU A 16 55.24 40.18 -7.83
N ARG A 17 55.83 41.03 -8.66
CA ARG A 17 55.36 41.37 -10.01
C ARG A 17 56.34 40.71 -10.97
N GLN A 18 55.88 39.93 -11.96
CA GLN A 18 56.30 40.02 -13.37
C GLN A 18 55.68 38.91 -14.25
N GLY A 19 55.82 39.09 -15.56
CA GLY A 19 55.15 38.38 -16.65
C GLY A 19 55.38 36.87 -16.77
N PRO A 20 54.54 36.19 -17.56
CA PRO A 20 54.60 34.74 -17.78
C PRO A 20 55.49 34.36 -18.98
N GLN A 21 56.16 33.20 -18.91
CA GLN A 21 56.78 32.56 -20.07
C GLN A 21 57.06 31.06 -19.82
N GLY A 22 56.38 30.19 -20.58
CA GLY A 22 56.65 28.74 -20.73
C GLY A 22 56.35 27.83 -19.51
N LEU A 23 56.13 26.53 -19.69
CA LEU A 23 55.91 25.67 -20.87
C LEU A 23 55.32 24.34 -20.34
N ASP A 24 54.39 23.72 -21.10
CA ASP A 24 54.02 22.29 -21.08
C ASP A 24 53.48 21.70 -19.73
N GLU A 25 52.60 20.69 -19.64
CA GLU A 25 52.06 19.70 -20.59
C GLU A 25 50.65 19.22 -20.09
N ASP A 26 49.85 18.65 -21.00
CA ASP A 26 48.75 17.66 -20.84
C ASP A 26 47.34 17.94 -20.22
N ASP A 27 46.37 17.43 -20.99
CA ASP A 27 45.08 16.77 -20.71
C ASP A 27 43.76 17.48 -20.29
N GLU A 28 42.83 17.42 -21.27
CA GLU A 28 41.44 16.94 -21.24
C GLU A 28 40.24 17.74 -20.65
N GLU A 29 39.28 17.96 -21.57
CA GLU A 29 37.80 17.98 -21.47
C GLU A 29 37.03 18.98 -20.58
N GLY A 30 35.95 19.53 -21.15
CA GLY A 30 34.92 20.30 -20.45
C GLY A 30 34.30 21.43 -21.27
N GLU A 31 33.20 21.16 -21.99
CA GLU A 31 32.51 22.12 -22.85
C GLU A 31 31.85 23.27 -22.08
N GLU A 32 31.85 24.50 -22.64
CA GLU A 32 30.61 25.30 -22.69
C GLU A 32 30.61 26.39 -23.79
N SER A 33 29.68 26.23 -24.73
CA SER A 33 28.87 27.27 -25.39
C SER A 33 29.48 28.47 -26.16
N ARG A 34 28.92 28.64 -27.37
CA ARG A 34 28.52 29.91 -28.03
C ARG A 34 29.57 30.64 -28.88
N LEU A 35 29.43 30.55 -30.21
CA LEU A 35 28.85 31.62 -31.05
C LEU A 35 28.72 31.21 -32.53
N GLU A 36 27.89 31.96 -33.26
CA GLU A 36 27.65 31.80 -34.70
C GLU A 36 28.88 32.21 -35.54
N LEU A 37 29.09 31.56 -36.70
CA LEU A 37 29.08 32.22 -38.03
C LEU A 37 29.61 31.29 -39.17
N THR A 38 28.80 31.20 -40.24
CA THR A 38 29.18 31.13 -41.67
C THR A 38 29.99 29.96 -42.28
N PHE A 39 29.42 29.49 -43.40
CA PHE A 39 30.06 29.18 -44.71
C PHE A 39 30.41 27.73 -45.09
N ASP A 40 29.82 27.35 -46.23
CA ASP A 40 30.25 26.45 -47.31
C ASP A 40 30.78 25.02 -47.09
N ALA A 41 30.13 24.13 -47.84
CA ALA A 41 30.68 23.06 -48.69
C ALA A 41 31.81 22.15 -48.15
N LEU A 42 31.55 20.84 -48.20
CA LEU A 42 32.23 20.02 -49.21
C LEU A 42 31.44 18.75 -49.56
N ASP A 43 31.48 18.36 -50.84
CA ASP A 43 31.19 17.00 -51.30
C ASP A 43 32.23 16.01 -50.76
N ALA A 44 31.80 14.77 -50.51
CA ALA A 44 32.68 13.60 -50.47
C ALA A 44 31.93 12.34 -50.94
N ASP A 45 31.83 12.19 -52.26
CA ASP A 45 31.42 10.94 -52.92
C ASP A 45 32.37 9.78 -52.57
N ILE A 46 31.82 8.64 -52.10
CA ILE A 46 32.42 7.31 -52.33
C ILE A 46 31.31 6.31 -52.73
N HIS A 47 31.16 6.16 -54.05
CA HIS A 47 30.78 4.95 -54.80
C HIS A 47 31.20 3.61 -54.13
N LEU A 48 30.62 2.42 -54.37
CA LEU A 48 29.59 1.90 -55.29
C LEU A 48 29.31 0.45 -54.84
N ASP A 49 28.09 -0.08 -55.00
CA ASP A 49 27.91 -1.23 -55.90
C ASP A 49 26.45 -1.36 -56.37
N ASN A 50 26.26 -1.96 -57.56
CA ASN A 50 25.00 -2.07 -58.30
C ASN A 50 24.51 -3.52 -58.37
N SER A 51 23.20 -3.73 -58.26
CA SER A 51 22.51 -4.70 -59.13
C SER A 51 20.98 -4.54 -59.07
N VAL A 52 20.17 -4.49 -60.14
CA VAL A 52 20.29 -4.11 -61.55
C VAL A 52 18.87 -4.34 -62.12
N ARG A 53 18.27 -3.30 -62.73
CA ARG A 53 17.17 -3.36 -63.73
C ARG A 53 15.79 -3.95 -63.28
N SER A 54 14.65 -3.59 -63.86
CA SER A 54 14.33 -2.66 -64.96
C SER A 54 12.86 -2.20 -64.90
N ASN A 55 12.61 -0.93 -65.25
CA ASN A 55 11.30 -0.36 -65.61
C ASN A 55 10.83 -0.95 -66.98
N PRO A 56 9.53 -0.92 -67.38
CA PRO A 56 8.90 0.36 -67.75
C PRO A 56 7.34 0.48 -67.58
N ARG A 57 6.85 1.74 -67.47
CA ARG A 57 5.63 2.31 -68.12
C ARG A 57 4.30 1.50 -68.10
N MET A 58 3.14 2.03 -67.65
CA MET A 58 2.47 3.22 -68.21
C MET A 58 1.18 3.60 -67.45
N ASN A 59 0.84 4.87 -67.62
CA ASN A 59 -0.36 5.66 -67.36
C ASN A 59 -1.78 4.99 -67.40
N ALA A 60 -2.70 5.64 -66.66
CA ALA A 60 -4.09 5.97 -67.05
C ALA A 60 -5.30 5.03 -66.81
N HIS A 61 -6.22 5.55 -65.96
CA HIS A 61 -7.69 5.67 -66.15
C HIS A 61 -8.65 4.50 -65.85
N SER A 62 -9.58 4.80 -64.92
CA SER A 62 -11.04 4.52 -64.91
C SER A 62 -11.58 3.08 -65.01
N GLY A 63 -12.59 2.74 -64.20
CA GLY A 63 -13.48 1.62 -64.54
C GLY A 63 -14.32 1.03 -63.40
N HIS A 64 -15.48 1.62 -63.16
CA HIS A 64 -16.69 1.08 -62.53
C HIS A 64 -16.81 -0.43 -62.17
N ALA A 65 -17.27 -0.63 -60.92
CA ALA A 65 -18.51 -1.32 -60.53
C ALA A 65 -18.63 -2.86 -60.49
N SER A 66 -19.16 -3.29 -59.33
CA SER A 66 -20.11 -4.39 -59.12
C SER A 66 -19.71 -5.84 -59.42
N SER A 67 -19.85 -6.71 -58.41
CA SER A 67 -21.00 -7.64 -58.32
C SER A 67 -20.69 -8.91 -57.52
N ALA A 68 -21.53 -9.21 -56.51
CA ALA A 68 -21.83 -10.52 -55.91
C ALA A 68 -20.68 -11.39 -55.33
N GLY A 69 -20.85 -12.08 -54.20
CA GLY A 69 -22.00 -12.14 -53.27
C GLY A 69 -22.13 -13.51 -52.61
N MET A 70 -22.94 -13.57 -51.52
CA MET A 70 -23.49 -14.80 -50.89
C MET A 70 -22.43 -15.75 -50.25
N THR A 71 -22.63 -16.44 -49.12
CA THR A 71 -23.79 -17.02 -48.40
C THR A 71 -23.26 -17.51 -47.01
N ASP A 72 -23.99 -17.85 -45.93
CA ASP A 72 -25.40 -17.72 -45.50
C ASP A 72 -25.62 -18.45 -44.13
N MET A 73 -26.71 -18.15 -43.40
CA MET A 73 -27.30 -18.84 -42.22
C MET A 73 -26.45 -19.10 -40.93
N SER A 74 -27.00 -19.24 -39.70
CA SER A 74 -28.29 -18.87 -39.01
C SER A 74 -28.10 -19.07 -37.47
N GLU A 75 -29.03 -18.86 -36.51
CA GLU A 75 -30.45 -18.46 -36.51
C GLU A 75 -30.82 -17.51 -35.32
N GLY A 76 -31.47 -18.01 -34.25
CA GLY A 76 -31.94 -17.29 -33.04
C GLY A 76 -32.21 -18.26 -31.86
N PRO A 77 -33.19 -18.04 -30.93
CA PRO A 77 -34.30 -17.06 -31.00
C PRO A 77 -34.86 -16.44 -29.67
N ARG A 78 -35.73 -15.41 -29.79
CA ARG A 78 -36.87 -15.00 -28.88
C ARG A 78 -36.57 -14.36 -27.49
N THR A 79 -37.41 -13.49 -26.87
CA THR A 79 -38.76 -12.94 -27.19
C THR A 79 -39.13 -11.66 -26.37
N GLN A 80 -40.01 -10.81 -26.93
CA GLN A 80 -40.99 -9.89 -26.26
C GLN A 80 -40.43 -8.68 -25.45
N LYS A 81 -41.10 -7.52 -25.38
CA LYS A 81 -42.46 -7.10 -25.80
C LYS A 81 -42.49 -5.58 -26.10
N THR A 82 -43.25 -5.15 -27.10
CA THR A 82 -43.55 -3.73 -27.38
C THR A 82 -44.74 -3.21 -26.56
N ILE A 83 -44.70 -1.91 -26.22
CA ILE A 83 -45.90 -1.08 -26.05
C ILE A 83 -45.69 0.22 -26.83
N ASP A 84 -46.43 0.39 -27.93
CA ASP A 84 -46.41 1.58 -28.76
C ASP A 84 -47.13 2.77 -28.11
N ARG A 85 -46.50 3.96 -28.08
CA ARG A 85 -47.27 5.20 -28.29
C ARG A 85 -46.48 6.43 -28.77
N TRP A 86 -45.97 6.37 -30.01
CA TRP A 86 -46.42 7.28 -31.08
C TRP A 86 -45.74 6.93 -32.41
N SER A 87 -46.52 6.32 -33.31
CA SER A 87 -46.11 6.07 -34.69
C SER A 87 -46.01 7.39 -35.46
N ALA A 88 -44.92 7.54 -36.23
CA ALA A 88 -44.79 8.58 -37.22
C ALA A 88 -45.89 8.46 -38.29
N SER A 89 -46.43 9.60 -38.74
CA SER A 89 -47.14 9.66 -40.01
C SER A 89 -46.21 10.25 -41.07
N THR A 90 -45.95 9.48 -42.12
CA THR A 90 -45.22 9.95 -43.30
C THR A 90 -46.05 10.99 -44.03
N GLY A 91 -45.68 12.27 -43.87
CA GLY A 91 -46.24 13.41 -44.59
C GLY A 91 -45.14 14.44 -44.82
N LYS A 92 -45.17 15.11 -45.98
CA LYS A 92 -44.20 16.17 -46.35
C LYS A 92 -44.07 17.19 -45.20
N PRO A 93 -42.86 17.73 -44.92
CA PRO A 93 -42.72 18.77 -43.90
C PRO A 93 -43.58 19.97 -44.29
N ALA A 94 -44.64 20.20 -43.53
CA ALA A 94 -45.39 21.45 -43.60
C ALA A 94 -44.47 22.55 -43.09
N THR A 95 -44.34 23.62 -43.86
CA THR A 95 -43.66 24.84 -43.43
C THR A 95 -44.37 25.39 -42.20
N MET A 96 -43.74 25.29 -41.03
CA MET A 96 -44.12 26.05 -39.83
C MET A 96 -44.32 27.50 -40.23
N THR A 97 -45.44 28.11 -39.81
CA THR A 97 -45.67 29.51 -40.16
C THR A 97 -44.72 30.40 -39.36
N LEU A 98 -44.34 31.56 -39.92
CA LEU A 98 -43.41 32.50 -39.26
C LEU A 98 -43.85 32.87 -37.84
N LYS A 99 -45.17 32.91 -37.55
CA LYS A 99 -45.72 33.15 -36.21
C LYS A 99 -45.49 32.00 -35.22
N GLU A 100 -45.48 30.75 -35.70
CA GLU A 100 -45.17 29.60 -34.86
C GLU A 100 -43.66 29.54 -34.57
N GLN A 101 -42.83 29.91 -35.56
CA GLN A 101 -41.39 30.07 -35.37
C GLN A 101 -41.06 31.22 -34.40
N GLU A 102 -41.68 32.40 -34.53
CA GLU A 102 -41.55 33.49 -33.56
C GLU A 102 -41.95 33.07 -32.14
N LYS A 103 -43.05 32.33 -31.98
CA LYS A 103 -43.51 31.87 -30.67
C LYS A 103 -42.53 30.90 -30.01
N VAL A 104 -41.97 29.96 -30.78
CA VAL A 104 -40.90 29.04 -30.31
C VAL A 104 -39.63 29.83 -29.96
N ILE A 105 -39.26 30.82 -30.76
CA ILE A 105 -38.10 31.70 -30.48
C ILE A 105 -38.31 32.50 -29.18
N ASP A 106 -39.52 33.01 -28.90
CA ASP A 106 -39.81 33.75 -27.68
C ASP A 106 -39.94 32.85 -26.43
N GLU A 107 -40.36 31.59 -26.59
CA GLU A 107 -40.29 30.56 -25.55
C GLU A 107 -38.82 30.20 -25.25
N LEU A 108 -38.00 29.94 -26.28
CA LEU A 108 -36.56 29.69 -26.14
C LEU A 108 -35.79 30.89 -25.56
N LYS A 109 -36.18 32.13 -25.86
CA LYS A 109 -35.59 33.33 -25.22
C LYS A 109 -35.94 33.40 -23.73
N LYS A 110 -37.16 33.03 -23.34
CA LYS A 110 -37.57 32.96 -21.92
C LYS A 110 -36.83 31.85 -21.18
N GLU A 111 -36.65 30.69 -21.80
CA GLU A 111 -35.86 29.59 -21.24
C GLU A 111 -34.37 29.95 -21.13
N SER A 112 -33.79 30.58 -22.17
CA SER A 112 -32.42 31.11 -22.12
C SER A 112 -32.25 32.15 -21.01
N PHE A 113 -33.23 33.03 -20.79
CA PHE A 113 -33.20 34.00 -19.70
C PHE A 113 -33.35 33.34 -18.32
N SER A 114 -34.22 32.33 -18.16
CA SER A 114 -34.38 31.62 -16.89
C SER A 114 -33.16 30.75 -16.56
N LEU A 115 -32.53 30.13 -17.57
CA LEU A 115 -31.25 29.43 -17.46
C LEU A 115 -30.13 30.38 -17.04
N LYS A 116 -29.99 31.55 -17.67
CA LYS A 116 -28.99 32.56 -17.26
C LYS A 116 -29.18 33.03 -15.82
N LEU A 117 -30.43 33.25 -15.39
CA LEU A 117 -30.74 33.55 -13.98
C LEU A 117 -30.37 32.41 -13.04
N LYS A 118 -30.59 31.15 -13.43
CA LYS A 118 -30.26 29.98 -12.62
C LYS A 118 -28.75 29.73 -12.56
N VAL A 119 -28.02 29.93 -13.66
CA VAL A 119 -26.56 29.93 -13.70
C VAL A 119 -26.01 31.03 -12.80
N TYR A 120 -26.49 32.27 -12.94
CA TYR A 120 -26.10 33.39 -12.06
C TYR A 120 -26.32 33.10 -10.57
N PHE A 121 -27.45 32.49 -10.18
CA PHE A 121 -27.67 32.11 -8.77
C PHE A 121 -26.85 30.89 -8.31
N LEU A 122 -26.40 30.03 -9.22
CA LEU A 122 -25.47 28.94 -8.91
C LEU A 122 -24.03 29.45 -8.80
N GLU A 123 -23.61 30.38 -9.67
CA GLU A 123 -22.34 31.10 -9.61
C GLU A 123 -22.25 31.97 -8.35
N ASP A 124 -23.29 32.75 -8.03
CA ASP A 124 -23.39 33.54 -6.79
C ASP A 124 -23.40 32.62 -5.54
N ARG A 125 -24.00 31.43 -5.62
CA ARG A 125 -23.94 30.44 -4.52
C ARG A 125 -22.57 29.77 -4.40
N LEU A 126 -21.89 29.47 -5.50
CA LEU A 126 -20.53 28.94 -5.51
C LEU A 126 -19.53 29.99 -5.00
N ALA A 127 -19.67 31.25 -5.40
CA ALA A 127 -18.87 32.37 -4.90
C ALA A 127 -19.12 32.70 -3.42
N LYS A 128 -20.30 32.33 -2.89
CA LYS A 128 -20.65 32.46 -1.46
C LYS A 128 -20.24 31.25 -0.60
N MET A 129 -19.98 30.10 -1.20
CA MET A 129 -19.29 29.00 -0.52
C MET A 129 -17.81 29.35 -0.48
N SER A 130 -17.27 29.68 0.71
CA SER A 130 -15.85 30.00 0.81
C SER A 130 -15.00 28.79 0.37
N PRO A 131 -13.82 29.01 -0.26
CA PRO A 131 -12.90 27.93 -0.61
C PRO A 131 -12.63 26.97 0.56
N GLU A 132 -12.56 27.50 1.79
CA GLU A 132 -12.45 26.71 3.03
C GLU A 132 -13.50 25.59 3.17
N HIS A 133 -14.74 25.76 2.71
CA HIS A 133 -15.76 24.70 2.80
C HIS A 133 -15.54 23.58 1.75
N VAL A 134 -14.95 23.92 0.60
CA VAL A 134 -14.56 22.94 -0.42
C VAL A 134 -13.31 22.19 0.02
N ASP A 135 -12.32 22.92 0.56
CA ASP A 135 -11.09 22.35 1.14
C ASP A 135 -11.38 21.51 2.38
N GLN A 136 -12.37 21.89 3.21
CA GLN A 136 -12.81 21.08 4.34
C GLN A 136 -13.49 19.79 3.87
N ALA A 137 -14.40 19.85 2.88
CA ALA A 137 -15.03 18.65 2.33
C ALA A 137 -14.03 17.72 1.62
N LEU A 138 -12.98 18.26 0.98
CA LEU A 138 -11.88 17.47 0.42
C LEU A 138 -11.03 16.84 1.52
N ASN A 139 -10.66 17.58 2.57
CA ASN A 139 -9.92 17.04 3.71
C ASN A 139 -10.72 15.95 4.45
N GLU A 140 -12.02 16.14 4.68
CA GLU A 140 -12.89 15.13 5.28
C GLU A 140 -12.98 13.86 4.40
N ASN A 141 -13.07 14.00 3.07
CA ASN A 141 -13.02 12.86 2.15
C ASN A 141 -11.66 12.13 2.18
N VAL A 142 -10.55 12.86 2.22
CA VAL A 142 -9.20 12.27 2.34
C VAL A 142 -9.04 11.56 3.68
N GLU A 143 -9.48 12.16 4.78
CA GLU A 143 -9.40 11.57 6.12
C GLU A 143 -10.30 10.33 6.24
N MET A 144 -11.49 10.34 5.65
CA MET A 144 -12.38 9.18 5.55
C MET A 144 -11.77 8.06 4.71
N LYS A 145 -11.09 8.39 3.59
CA LYS A 145 -10.39 7.41 2.75
C LYS A 145 -9.20 6.77 3.49
N VAL A 146 -8.45 7.55 4.27
CA VAL A 146 -7.38 7.05 5.16
C VAL A 146 -7.96 6.16 6.27
N LYS A 147 -9.08 6.54 6.90
CA LYS A 147 -9.77 5.73 7.93
C LYS A 147 -10.27 4.39 7.35
N LEU A 148 -10.85 4.40 6.15
CA LEU A 148 -11.26 3.19 5.43
C LEU A 148 -10.07 2.27 5.12
N GLN A 149 -8.98 2.83 4.58
CA GLN A 149 -7.78 2.06 4.25
C GLN A 149 -7.10 1.48 5.51
N LYS A 150 -7.12 2.22 6.62
CA LYS A 150 -6.64 1.73 7.93
C LYS A 150 -7.51 0.61 8.48
N MET A 151 -8.83 0.77 8.50
CA MET A 151 -9.80 -0.27 8.87
C MET A 151 -9.66 -1.54 8.02
N HIS A 152 -9.45 -1.40 6.71
CA HIS A 152 -9.20 -2.53 5.82
C HIS A 152 -7.86 -3.23 6.13
N SER A 153 -6.81 -2.47 6.50
CA SER A 153 -5.53 -3.06 6.91
C SER A 153 -5.64 -3.80 8.25
N GLU A 154 -6.38 -3.25 9.21
CA GLU A 154 -6.66 -3.86 10.52
C GLU A 154 -7.51 -5.14 10.35
N LEU A 155 -8.57 -5.11 9.53
CA LEU A 155 -9.33 -6.32 9.17
C LEU A 155 -8.46 -7.41 8.51
N LYS A 156 -7.50 -7.03 7.67
CA LYS A 156 -6.56 -7.98 7.04
C LYS A 156 -5.53 -8.54 8.03
N GLN A 157 -5.20 -7.81 9.10
CA GLN A 157 -4.40 -8.31 10.22
C GLN A 157 -5.22 -9.24 11.12
N TYR A 158 -6.43 -8.83 11.54
CA TYR A 158 -7.30 -9.66 12.37
C TYR A 158 -7.70 -10.97 11.70
N LYS A 159 -8.02 -10.97 10.38
CA LYS A 159 -8.26 -12.22 9.64
C LYS A 159 -7.05 -13.16 9.68
N ARG A 160 -5.83 -12.64 9.61
CA ARG A 160 -4.60 -13.44 9.65
C ARG A 160 -4.35 -14.03 11.03
N LEU A 161 -4.49 -13.20 12.07
CA LEU A 161 -4.47 -13.62 13.48
C LEU A 161 -5.55 -14.67 13.79
N LEU A 162 -6.74 -14.57 13.20
CA LEU A 162 -7.81 -15.54 13.39
C LEU A 162 -7.50 -16.90 12.74
N VAL A 163 -6.83 -16.89 11.58
CA VAL A 163 -6.34 -18.11 10.90
C VAL A 163 -5.17 -18.73 11.67
N GLU A 164 -4.21 -17.93 12.14
CA GLU A 164 -3.11 -18.39 13.01
C GLU A 164 -3.65 -18.96 14.33
N ALA A 165 -4.68 -18.35 14.92
CA ALA A 165 -5.34 -18.88 16.12
C ALA A 165 -6.11 -20.19 15.84
N HIS A 166 -6.80 -20.32 14.70
CA HIS A 166 -7.43 -21.59 14.32
C HIS A 166 -6.38 -22.69 14.10
N ALA A 167 -5.30 -22.41 13.37
CA ALA A 167 -4.19 -23.36 13.18
C ALA A 167 -3.51 -23.75 14.51
N ALA A 168 -3.36 -22.81 15.45
CA ALA A 168 -2.86 -23.10 16.79
C ALA A 168 -3.82 -23.95 17.62
N ILE A 169 -5.14 -23.74 17.51
CA ILE A 169 -6.17 -24.57 18.15
C ILE A 169 -6.19 -25.97 17.53
N GLU A 170 -6.10 -26.11 16.21
CA GLU A 170 -5.99 -27.40 15.52
C GLU A 170 -4.70 -28.14 15.91
N ALA A 171 -3.56 -27.44 16.02
CA ALA A 171 -2.31 -28.02 16.50
C ALA A 171 -2.41 -28.49 17.97
N LEU A 172 -3.09 -27.73 18.84
CA LEU A 172 -3.35 -28.12 20.23
C LEU A 172 -4.36 -29.29 20.34
N GLN A 173 -5.34 -29.37 19.44
CA GLN A 173 -6.26 -30.50 19.35
C GLN A 173 -5.55 -31.76 18.84
N ALA A 174 -4.68 -31.65 17.83
CA ALA A 174 -3.83 -32.74 17.37
C ALA A 174 -2.85 -33.22 18.47
N GLN A 175 -2.35 -32.31 19.30
CA GLN A 175 -1.50 -32.64 20.46
C GLN A 175 -2.28 -33.27 21.64
N LYS A 176 -3.63 -33.27 21.60
CA LYS A 176 -4.49 -33.84 22.65
C LYS A 176 -4.72 -35.36 22.53
N ASN A 177 -4.26 -35.99 21.45
CA ASN A 177 -4.25 -37.46 21.24
C ASN A 177 -3.06 -38.15 21.95
N CYS A 178 -2.66 -37.68 23.13
CA CYS A 178 -1.64 -38.34 23.95
C CYS A 178 -2.32 -39.00 25.16
N ASP A 179 -2.25 -40.33 25.23
CA ASP A 179 -2.81 -41.11 26.33
C ASP A 179 -2.15 -40.75 27.67
N LEU A 180 -2.80 -39.92 28.49
CA LEU A 180 -2.61 -39.91 29.94
C LEU A 180 -3.83 -39.30 30.67
N GLN A 181 -4.33 -40.08 31.61
CA GLN A 181 -5.64 -39.96 32.25
C GLN A 181 -5.61 -38.99 33.45
N HIS A 182 -5.64 -37.68 33.21
CA HIS A 182 -5.80 -36.67 34.28
C HIS A 182 -6.99 -35.76 33.99
N GLY A 183 -7.98 -35.76 34.89
CA GLY A 183 -9.12 -34.84 34.82
C GLY A 183 -8.69 -33.39 35.05
N MET A 184 -9.35 -32.44 34.38
CA MET A 184 -9.06 -31.02 34.56
C MET A 184 -9.35 -30.57 36.01
N THR A 185 -8.45 -29.74 36.55
CA THR A 185 -8.69 -29.01 37.80
C THR A 185 -9.71 -27.90 37.59
N GLU A 186 -10.47 -27.52 38.63
CA GLU A 186 -11.55 -26.51 38.54
C GLU A 186 -11.11 -25.20 37.86
N GLU A 187 -9.89 -24.74 38.13
CA GLU A 187 -9.30 -23.54 37.53
C GLU A 187 -9.14 -23.65 35.99
N GLN A 188 -8.85 -24.85 35.49
CA GLN A 188 -8.77 -25.13 34.04
C GLN A 188 -10.14 -25.28 33.38
N GLU A 189 -11.15 -25.76 34.13
CA GLU A 189 -12.54 -25.69 33.66
C GLU A 189 -13.06 -24.26 33.59
N GLU A 190 -12.68 -23.41 34.55
CA GLU A 190 -13.07 -21.99 34.58
C GLU A 190 -12.41 -21.23 33.42
N ASP A 191 -11.12 -21.44 33.14
CA ASP A 191 -10.45 -20.94 31.94
C ASP A 191 -11.09 -21.44 30.64
N TYR A 192 -11.48 -22.71 30.55
CA TYR A 192 -12.18 -23.25 29.38
C TYR A 192 -13.56 -22.61 29.19
N ARG A 193 -14.30 -22.36 30.28
CA ARG A 193 -15.60 -21.67 30.24
C ARG A 193 -15.43 -20.20 29.83
N ASN A 194 -14.41 -19.52 30.34
CA ASN A 194 -14.07 -18.15 29.98
C ASN A 194 -13.70 -18.03 28.49
N ALA A 195 -12.90 -18.95 27.96
CA ALA A 195 -12.58 -19.03 26.54
C ALA A 195 -13.81 -19.34 25.67
N ILE A 196 -14.77 -20.14 26.16
CA ILE A 196 -16.05 -20.39 25.48
C ILE A 196 -16.92 -19.11 25.47
N THR A 197 -16.99 -18.35 26.56
CA THR A 197 -17.72 -17.06 26.56
C THR A 197 -17.06 -16.02 25.66
N GLU A 198 -15.73 -15.91 25.69
CA GLU A 198 -14.98 -14.95 24.86
C GLU A 198 -15.09 -15.29 23.36
N THR A 199 -15.10 -16.57 23.00
CA THR A 199 -15.36 -17.01 21.60
C THR A 199 -16.82 -16.82 21.17
N LEU A 200 -17.79 -16.81 22.10
CA LEU A 200 -19.18 -16.44 21.79
C LEU A 200 -19.33 -14.93 21.58
N ASP A 201 -18.72 -14.09 22.41
CA ASP A 201 -18.71 -12.64 22.27
C ASP A 201 -17.98 -12.19 20.98
N LEU A 202 -16.88 -12.87 20.64
CA LEU A 202 -16.19 -12.70 19.35
C LEU A 202 -17.06 -13.13 18.15
N LYS A 203 -17.88 -14.19 18.28
CA LYS A 203 -18.85 -14.57 17.25
C LYS A 203 -19.97 -13.53 17.09
N GLU A 204 -20.47 -12.97 18.18
CA GLU A 204 -21.55 -11.99 18.14
C GLU A 204 -21.07 -10.64 17.57
N SER A 205 -19.86 -10.20 17.92
CA SER A 205 -19.23 -9.02 17.31
C SER A 205 -18.85 -9.24 15.83
N LEU A 206 -18.36 -10.42 15.44
CA LEU A 206 -18.18 -10.76 14.02
C LEU A 206 -19.49 -10.73 13.23
N LYS A 207 -20.60 -11.18 13.83
CA LYS A 207 -21.93 -11.09 13.21
C LYS A 207 -22.38 -9.64 13.03
N GLN A 208 -22.24 -8.80 14.05
CA GLN A 208 -22.55 -7.36 13.96
C GLN A 208 -21.70 -6.65 12.90
N LEU A 209 -20.43 -7.01 12.75
CA LEU A 209 -19.56 -6.51 11.69
C LEU A 209 -19.97 -7.01 10.31
N SER A 210 -20.38 -8.28 10.18
CA SER A 210 -20.92 -8.83 8.92
C SER A 210 -22.20 -8.12 8.48
N ASP A 211 -23.15 -7.91 9.41
CA ASP A 211 -24.39 -7.17 9.15
C ASP A 211 -24.09 -5.71 8.75
N ARG A 212 -23.05 -5.10 9.35
CA ARG A 212 -22.59 -3.74 9.00
C ARG A 212 -21.92 -3.67 7.63
N ILE A 213 -21.18 -4.71 7.23
CA ILE A 213 -20.58 -4.81 5.90
C ILE A 213 -21.68 -4.92 4.83
N SER A 214 -22.66 -5.82 5.01
CA SER A 214 -23.79 -5.94 4.09
C SER A 214 -24.54 -4.62 3.91
N ALA A 215 -24.78 -3.88 5.00
CA ALA A 215 -25.41 -2.56 4.93
C ALA A 215 -24.59 -1.51 4.15
N LEU A 216 -23.25 -1.58 4.22
CA LEU A 216 -22.35 -0.70 3.44
C LEU A 216 -22.25 -1.12 1.97
N GLU A 217 -22.36 -2.42 1.67
CA GLU A 217 -22.44 -2.94 0.30
C GLU A 217 -23.76 -2.56 -0.38
N GLU A 218 -24.88 -2.58 0.35
CA GLU A 218 -26.16 -2.01 -0.13
C GLU A 218 -26.03 -0.49 -0.38
N GLU A 219 -25.37 0.26 0.50
CA GLU A 219 -25.18 1.71 0.35
C GLU A 219 -24.23 2.04 -0.82
N ALA A 220 -23.25 1.18 -1.12
CA ALA A 220 -22.38 1.29 -2.29
C ALA A 220 -23.16 1.08 -3.59
N LYS A 221 -23.94 -0.01 -3.70
CA LYS A 221 -24.79 -0.29 -4.88
C LYS A 221 -25.75 0.85 -5.21
N ILE A 222 -26.31 1.53 -4.19
CA ILE A 222 -27.18 2.69 -4.39
C ILE A 222 -26.39 3.85 -5.01
N LYS A 223 -25.14 4.10 -4.56
CA LYS A 223 -24.29 5.15 -5.12
C LYS A 223 -23.78 4.82 -6.51
N ASP A 224 -23.54 3.54 -6.82
CA ASP A 224 -23.17 3.10 -8.17
C ASP A 224 -24.33 3.34 -9.16
N LEU A 225 -25.58 3.06 -8.75
CA LEU A 225 -26.78 3.41 -9.52
C LEU A 225 -26.95 4.93 -9.70
N GLU A 226 -26.70 5.73 -8.66
CA GLU A 226 -26.70 7.20 -8.77
C GLU A 226 -25.59 7.71 -9.72
N LEU A 227 -24.44 7.04 -9.77
CA LEU A 227 -23.36 7.33 -10.71
C LEU A 227 -23.73 6.93 -12.14
N GLU A 228 -24.37 5.79 -12.39
CA GLU A 228 -24.88 5.42 -13.73
C GLU A 228 -25.92 6.41 -14.26
N ASP A 229 -26.81 6.92 -13.39
CA ASP A 229 -27.81 7.92 -13.75
C ASP A 229 -27.14 9.28 -14.08
N LEU A 230 -26.10 9.67 -13.33
CA LEU A 230 -25.28 10.85 -13.62
C LEU A 230 -24.45 10.72 -14.90
N HIS A 231 -23.86 9.55 -15.19
CA HIS A 231 -23.14 9.30 -16.44
C HIS A 231 -24.09 9.31 -17.64
N SER A 232 -25.28 8.72 -17.51
CA SER A 232 -26.34 8.80 -18.52
C SER A 232 -26.73 10.26 -18.79
N ARG A 233 -26.85 11.08 -17.73
CA ARG A 233 -27.16 12.51 -17.85
C ARG A 233 -26.04 13.33 -18.47
N LEU A 234 -24.78 12.95 -18.24
CA LEU A 234 -23.61 13.55 -18.91
C LEU A 234 -23.60 13.21 -20.40
N GLY A 235 -23.89 11.96 -20.79
CA GLY A 235 -24.02 11.55 -22.19
C GLY A 235 -25.13 12.31 -22.93
N GLU A 236 -26.28 12.56 -22.28
CA GLU A 236 -27.31 13.44 -22.83
C GLU A 236 -26.81 14.87 -23.07
N LEU A 237 -26.08 15.46 -22.12
CA LEU A 237 -25.51 16.80 -22.24
C LEU A 237 -24.44 16.90 -23.32
N ASP A 238 -23.61 15.87 -23.48
CA ASP A 238 -22.56 15.82 -24.50
C ASP A 238 -23.17 15.70 -25.91
N SER A 239 -24.26 14.92 -26.05
CA SER A 239 -25.06 14.89 -27.29
C SER A 239 -25.65 16.27 -27.63
N GLN A 240 -26.09 17.04 -26.62
CA GLN A 240 -26.59 18.40 -26.81
C GLN A 240 -25.47 19.39 -27.18
N ALA A 241 -24.27 19.25 -26.59
CA ALA A 241 -23.10 20.06 -26.93
C ALA A 241 -22.72 19.91 -28.41
N ASN A 242 -22.69 18.68 -28.93
CA ASN A 242 -22.45 18.41 -30.35
C ASN A 242 -23.49 19.10 -31.27
N THR A 243 -24.79 19.08 -30.92
CA THR A 243 -25.81 19.81 -31.70
C THR A 243 -25.66 21.33 -31.66
N ILE A 244 -25.08 21.90 -30.59
CA ILE A 244 -24.78 23.33 -30.49
C ILE A 244 -23.58 23.69 -31.37
N GLU A 245 -22.61 22.79 -31.53
CA GLU A 245 -21.47 22.97 -32.44
C GLU A 245 -21.94 22.96 -33.91
N ASP A 246 -22.77 22.00 -34.33
CA ASP A 246 -23.41 21.98 -35.65
C ASP A 246 -24.18 23.28 -35.97
N LEU A 247 -24.90 23.83 -34.99
CA LEU A 247 -25.65 25.08 -35.14
C LEU A 247 -24.73 26.31 -35.24
N ARG A 248 -23.59 26.34 -34.55
CA ARG A 248 -22.56 27.39 -34.71
C ARG A 248 -21.95 27.32 -36.09
N ASP A 249 -21.64 26.12 -36.55
CA ASP A 249 -21.05 25.85 -37.85
C ASP A 249 -21.99 26.21 -39.01
N LEU A 250 -23.30 26.10 -38.80
CA LEU A 250 -24.33 26.59 -39.72
C LEU A 250 -24.46 28.12 -39.67
N THR A 251 -24.34 28.73 -38.48
CA THR A 251 -24.39 30.19 -38.30
C THR A 251 -23.22 30.89 -39.01
N GLY A 252 -21.99 30.39 -38.85
CA GLY A 252 -20.82 30.95 -39.56
C GLY A 252 -20.91 30.83 -41.09
N LYS A 253 -21.61 29.81 -41.61
CA LYS A 253 -21.90 29.69 -43.06
C LYS A 253 -22.85 30.79 -43.54
N TYR A 254 -23.84 31.20 -42.73
CA TYR A 254 -24.72 32.33 -43.04
C TYR A 254 -24.03 33.69 -42.89
N GLU A 255 -23.19 33.88 -41.87
CA GLU A 255 -22.38 35.10 -41.70
C GLU A 255 -21.43 35.31 -42.90
N SER A 256 -20.77 34.24 -43.39
CA SER A 256 -19.95 34.30 -44.61
C SER A 256 -20.77 34.63 -45.87
N GLN A 257 -22.06 34.30 -45.92
CA GLN A 257 -22.94 34.70 -47.02
C GLN A 257 -23.35 36.18 -46.90
N ILE A 258 -23.60 36.68 -45.69
CA ILE A 258 -23.91 38.08 -45.41
C ILE A 258 -22.72 38.97 -45.80
N ALA A 259 -21.50 38.62 -45.40
CA ALA A 259 -20.28 39.37 -45.77
C ALA A 259 -20.13 39.49 -47.31
N LYS A 260 -20.32 38.38 -48.05
CA LYS A 260 -20.27 38.38 -49.53
C LYS A 260 -21.38 39.19 -50.21
N LEU A 261 -22.49 39.44 -49.51
CA LEU A 261 -23.56 40.32 -49.99
C LEU A 261 -23.26 41.79 -49.66
N GLN A 262 -22.58 42.07 -48.55
CA GLN A 262 -22.10 43.40 -48.17
C GLN A 262 -20.97 43.88 -49.09
N ASP A 263 -20.00 43.03 -49.40
CA ASP A 263 -18.92 43.35 -50.37
C ASP A 263 -19.50 43.72 -51.75
N ARG A 264 -20.53 42.99 -52.20
CA ARG A 264 -21.24 43.29 -53.45
C ARG A 264 -22.00 44.60 -53.42
N LEU A 265 -22.55 45.00 -52.28
CA LEU A 265 -23.19 46.32 -52.12
C LEU A 265 -22.17 47.45 -52.23
N ALA A 266 -21.00 47.30 -51.60
CA ALA A 266 -19.91 48.28 -51.70
C ALA A 266 -19.39 48.44 -53.16
N GLU A 267 -19.35 47.36 -53.95
CA GLU A 267 -19.02 47.43 -55.39
C GLU A 267 -20.06 48.22 -56.21
N TYR A 268 -21.36 48.16 -55.85
CA TYR A 268 -22.40 48.96 -56.51
C TYR A 268 -22.28 50.45 -56.16
N GLU A 269 -22.09 50.79 -54.88
CA GLU A 269 -21.94 52.18 -54.40
C GLU A 269 -20.68 52.85 -55.01
N GLN A 270 -19.59 52.09 -55.16
CA GLN A 270 -18.38 52.57 -55.83
C GLN A 270 -18.58 52.81 -57.35
N ASN A 271 -19.46 52.04 -58.00
CA ASN A 271 -19.81 52.25 -59.42
C ASN A 271 -20.72 53.45 -59.63
N GLU A 272 -21.68 53.71 -58.73
CA GLU A 272 -22.56 54.88 -58.80
C GLU A 272 -21.77 56.19 -58.62
N SER A 273 -20.83 56.20 -57.67
CA SER A 273 -19.90 57.32 -57.45
C SER A 273 -19.07 57.65 -58.70
N ARG A 274 -18.63 56.64 -59.46
CA ARG A 274 -17.89 56.82 -60.73
C ARG A 274 -18.73 57.37 -61.87
N MET A 275 -20.07 57.30 -61.78
CA MET A 275 -20.96 57.84 -62.81
C MET A 275 -21.16 59.37 -62.66
N MET A 276 -21.20 59.86 -61.42
CA MET A 276 -21.45 61.27 -61.10
C MET A 276 -20.26 62.20 -61.41
N GLU A 277 -19.02 61.69 -61.31
CA GLU A 277 -17.79 62.45 -61.64
C GLU A 277 -17.68 62.82 -63.14
N LYS A 278 -18.42 62.11 -64.02
CA LYS A 278 -18.29 62.26 -65.48
C LYS A 278 -19.28 63.25 -66.11
N SER A 279 -20.16 63.87 -65.32
CA SER A 279 -21.24 64.75 -65.82
C SER A 279 -21.06 66.25 -65.50
N ARG A 280 -19.91 66.67 -64.94
CA ARG A 280 -19.66 68.06 -64.48
C ARG A 280 -18.72 68.88 -65.37
N VAL A 281 -18.46 68.47 -66.61
CA VAL A 281 -17.37 69.05 -67.45
C VAL A 281 -17.87 69.89 -68.65
N ASP A 282 -19.16 69.86 -69.01
CA ASP A 282 -19.65 70.39 -70.31
C ASP A 282 -20.37 71.77 -70.30
N GLU A 283 -20.38 72.55 -69.20
CA GLU A 283 -21.04 73.88 -69.14
C GLU A 283 -20.07 75.07 -68.90
N GLY A 284 -18.87 75.01 -69.49
CA GLY A 284 -17.77 75.92 -69.14
C GLY A 284 -17.60 77.24 -69.93
N TRP A 285 -18.44 77.56 -70.93
CA TRP A 285 -18.05 78.54 -71.99
C TRP A 285 -18.96 79.75 -72.28
N GLU A 286 -20.12 79.91 -71.64
CA GLU A 286 -21.02 81.07 -71.92
C GLU A 286 -21.14 82.13 -70.79
N ALA A 287 -20.53 81.91 -69.63
CA ALA A 287 -20.61 82.85 -68.50
C ALA A 287 -19.62 84.04 -68.57
N ARG A 288 -18.54 83.92 -69.36
CA ARG A 288 -17.36 84.80 -69.34
C ARG A 288 -17.52 86.20 -69.96
N CYS A 289 -18.76 86.60 -70.27
CA CYS A 289 -19.09 87.90 -70.89
C CYS A 289 -20.03 88.77 -70.03
N ARG A 290 -20.29 88.39 -68.77
CA ARG A 290 -21.03 89.21 -67.78
C ARG A 290 -20.22 89.57 -66.53
N GLU A 291 -18.96 89.15 -66.49
CA GLU A 291 -18.04 89.11 -65.34
C GLU A 291 -17.22 90.41 -65.15
N LEU A 292 -17.79 91.59 -65.48
CA LEU A 292 -17.04 92.86 -65.41
C LEU A 292 -17.81 94.07 -64.85
N ASP A 293 -19.12 93.94 -64.61
CA ASP A 293 -19.95 94.97 -63.94
C ASP A 293 -20.44 94.53 -62.55
N GLN A 294 -20.10 93.32 -62.08
CA GLN A 294 -20.60 92.74 -60.81
C GLN A 294 -19.57 92.70 -59.67
N ASP A 295 -18.28 92.85 -59.99
CA ASP A 295 -17.14 92.53 -59.09
C ASP A 295 -16.99 93.46 -57.87
N LEU A 296 -17.53 94.68 -57.92
CA LEU A 296 -17.47 95.62 -56.80
C LEU A 296 -18.51 95.31 -55.71
N GLY A 297 -19.60 94.61 -56.04
CA GLY A 297 -20.60 94.14 -55.07
C GLY A 297 -20.21 92.81 -54.44
N ALA A 298 -19.78 91.86 -55.27
CA ALA A 298 -19.44 90.50 -54.84
C ALA A 298 -18.34 90.47 -53.76
N SER A 299 -17.35 91.38 -53.82
CA SER A 299 -16.21 91.39 -52.88
C SER A 299 -16.57 91.50 -51.39
N LEU A 300 -17.75 92.05 -51.03
CA LEU A 300 -18.20 92.13 -49.64
C LEU A 300 -18.94 90.87 -49.19
N GLU A 301 -19.75 90.26 -50.07
CA GLU A 301 -20.44 89.00 -49.79
C GLU A 301 -19.48 87.81 -49.83
N HIS A 302 -18.49 87.82 -50.73
CA HIS A 302 -17.46 86.79 -50.82
C HIS A 302 -16.57 86.75 -49.58
N ARG A 303 -16.30 87.91 -48.95
CA ARG A 303 -15.60 87.98 -47.65
C ARG A 303 -16.46 87.41 -46.52
N SER A 304 -17.76 87.68 -46.50
CA SER A 304 -18.72 87.08 -45.54
C SER A 304 -18.85 85.56 -45.75
N GLY A 305 -18.87 85.09 -46.99
CA GLY A 305 -18.86 83.67 -47.35
C GLY A 305 -17.61 82.96 -46.87
N LEU A 306 -16.42 83.51 -47.18
CA LEU A 306 -15.15 82.97 -46.74
C LEU A 306 -14.97 83.03 -45.21
N GLU A 307 -15.46 84.07 -44.53
CA GLU A 307 -15.47 84.13 -43.05
C GLU A 307 -16.37 83.03 -42.45
N ASN A 308 -17.50 82.70 -43.09
CA ASN A 308 -18.37 81.60 -42.67
C ASN A 308 -17.80 80.21 -43.01
N GLU A 309 -17.21 80.00 -44.18
CA GLU A 309 -16.52 78.74 -44.52
C GLU A 309 -15.29 78.50 -43.63
N VAL A 310 -14.52 79.55 -43.32
CA VAL A 310 -13.43 79.47 -42.35
C VAL A 310 -13.95 79.21 -40.93
N ALA A 311 -15.14 79.70 -40.56
CA ALA A 311 -15.77 79.35 -39.29
C ALA A 311 -16.29 77.90 -39.26
N LEU A 312 -16.80 77.39 -40.38
CA LEU A 312 -17.33 76.03 -40.50
C LEU A 312 -16.20 75.00 -40.51
N THR A 313 -15.17 75.19 -41.35
CA THR A 313 -13.95 74.38 -41.35
C THR A 313 -13.17 74.46 -40.04
N ARG A 314 -13.26 75.55 -39.27
CA ARG A 314 -12.73 75.61 -37.89
C ARG A 314 -13.54 74.78 -36.90
N ARG A 315 -14.87 74.66 -37.07
CA ARG A 315 -15.70 73.76 -36.25
C ARG A 315 -15.42 72.31 -36.62
N GLU A 316 -15.38 71.97 -37.91
CA GLU A 316 -15.03 70.64 -38.39
C GLU A 316 -13.61 70.23 -37.93
N ASN A 317 -12.62 71.13 -37.99
CA ASN A 317 -11.30 70.86 -37.41
C ASN A 317 -11.32 70.76 -35.88
N ALA A 318 -12.20 71.47 -35.17
CA ALA A 318 -12.34 71.33 -33.72
C ALA A 318 -13.00 69.99 -33.34
N GLU A 319 -13.99 69.54 -34.11
CA GLU A 319 -14.67 68.26 -33.96
C GLU A 319 -13.74 67.09 -34.31
N LEU A 320 -12.99 67.19 -35.42
CA LEU A 320 -11.95 66.21 -35.79
C LEU A 320 -10.80 66.17 -34.77
N ASN A 321 -10.35 67.31 -34.24
CA ASN A 321 -9.36 67.32 -33.16
C ASN A 321 -9.93 66.72 -31.86
N HIS A 322 -11.21 66.94 -31.55
CA HIS A 322 -11.85 66.32 -30.39
C HIS A 322 -11.99 64.79 -30.56
N GLN A 323 -12.35 64.31 -31.76
CA GLN A 323 -12.36 62.87 -32.08
C GLN A 323 -10.95 62.25 -32.03
N LEU A 324 -9.93 62.96 -32.54
CA LEU A 324 -8.54 62.52 -32.43
C LEU A 324 -8.06 62.45 -30.97
N GLU A 325 -8.50 63.37 -30.11
CA GLU A 325 -8.16 63.35 -28.68
C GLU A 325 -8.91 62.21 -27.95
N LEU A 326 -10.19 61.96 -28.27
CA LEU A 326 -10.93 60.82 -27.76
C LEU A 326 -10.30 59.49 -28.18
N HIS A 327 -9.90 59.34 -29.44
CA HIS A 327 -9.20 58.14 -29.92
C HIS A 327 -7.78 58.00 -29.33
N ARG A 328 -7.10 59.10 -28.98
CA ARG A 328 -5.86 59.05 -28.19
C ARG A 328 -6.11 58.56 -26.77
N ASP A 329 -7.17 59.04 -26.11
CA ASP A 329 -7.55 58.60 -24.78
C ASP A 329 -7.95 57.11 -24.78
N GLU A 330 -8.74 56.66 -25.75
CA GLU A 330 -9.11 55.25 -25.97
C GLU A 330 -7.87 54.38 -26.22
N LEU A 331 -6.94 54.82 -27.08
CA LEU A 331 -5.70 54.11 -27.36
C LEU A 331 -4.73 54.13 -26.16
N SER A 332 -4.81 55.14 -25.28
CA SER A 332 -4.06 55.17 -24.02
C SER A 332 -4.61 54.16 -23.02
N LYS A 333 -5.95 54.04 -22.90
CA LYS A 333 -6.63 53.04 -22.06
C LYS A 333 -6.31 51.63 -22.55
N ALA A 334 -6.51 51.35 -23.83
CA ALA A 334 -6.19 50.05 -24.42
C ALA A 334 -4.71 49.64 -24.24
N ARG A 335 -3.78 50.61 -24.18
CA ARG A 335 -2.36 50.35 -23.84
C ARG A 335 -2.14 50.03 -22.37
N ILE A 336 -2.86 50.69 -21.46
CA ILE A 336 -2.84 50.39 -20.01
C ILE A 336 -3.45 49.00 -19.78
N ASP A 337 -4.64 48.75 -20.28
CA ASP A 337 -5.35 47.46 -20.18
C ASP A 337 -4.48 46.32 -20.75
N SER A 338 -3.84 46.52 -21.91
CA SER A 338 -2.92 45.55 -22.51
C SER A 338 -1.65 45.33 -21.69
N ALA A 339 -1.16 46.34 -20.96
CA ALA A 339 -0.01 46.20 -20.07
C ALA A 339 -0.39 45.48 -18.76
N GLU A 340 -1.58 45.75 -18.22
CA GLU A 340 -2.13 45.06 -17.05
C GLU A 340 -2.40 43.57 -17.35
N LEU A 341 -3.04 43.26 -18.49
CA LEU A 341 -3.21 41.89 -18.99
C LEU A 341 -1.86 41.19 -19.23
N SER A 342 -0.85 41.90 -19.72
CA SER A 342 0.50 41.34 -19.90
C SER A 342 1.20 41.04 -18.56
N HIS A 343 0.98 41.88 -17.54
CA HIS A 343 1.49 41.65 -16.19
C HIS A 343 0.81 40.45 -15.53
N GLN A 344 -0.53 40.39 -15.59
CA GLN A 344 -1.32 39.26 -15.07
C GLN A 344 -0.90 37.94 -15.74
N LEU A 345 -0.72 37.93 -17.07
CA LEU A 345 -0.26 36.76 -17.80
C LEU A 345 1.16 36.32 -17.38
N GLU A 346 2.06 37.24 -17.04
CA GLU A 346 3.40 36.88 -16.55
C GLU A 346 3.38 36.41 -15.09
N GLU A 347 2.50 36.95 -14.25
CA GLU A 347 2.23 36.44 -12.89
C GLU A 347 1.63 35.03 -12.93
N GLU A 348 0.67 34.76 -13.81
CA GLU A 348 0.09 33.42 -14.00
C GLU A 348 1.12 32.42 -14.53
N LYS A 349 1.97 32.80 -15.50
CA LYS A 349 3.09 31.96 -15.95
C LYS A 349 4.05 31.64 -14.81
N GLU A 350 4.35 32.61 -13.96
CA GLU A 350 5.27 32.43 -12.84
C GLU A 350 4.66 31.58 -11.71
N GLN A 351 3.34 31.65 -11.50
CA GLN A 351 2.60 30.69 -10.66
C GLN A 351 2.61 29.29 -11.27
N MET A 352 2.37 29.16 -12.58
CA MET A 352 2.42 27.88 -13.30
C MET A 352 3.83 27.25 -13.26
N ARG A 353 4.90 28.03 -13.39
CA ARG A 353 6.29 27.55 -13.18
C ARG A 353 6.47 26.99 -11.78
N LYS A 354 6.02 27.69 -10.73
CA LYS A 354 6.13 27.22 -9.34
C LYS A 354 5.36 25.91 -9.12
N VAL A 355 4.17 25.77 -9.69
CA VAL A 355 3.39 24.51 -9.63
C VAL A 355 4.09 23.39 -10.41
N GLN A 356 4.69 23.68 -11.57
CA GLN A 356 5.49 22.72 -12.34
C GLN A 356 6.76 22.29 -11.58
N ASP A 357 7.48 23.21 -10.95
CA ASP A 357 8.67 22.91 -10.14
C ASP A 357 8.29 22.11 -8.89
N MET A 358 7.18 22.43 -8.23
CA MET A 358 6.64 21.63 -7.12
C MET A 358 6.28 20.21 -7.57
N HIS A 359 5.48 20.04 -8.64
CA HIS A 359 5.17 18.71 -9.19
C HIS A 359 6.42 17.95 -9.64
N ALA A 360 7.42 18.62 -10.23
CA ALA A 360 8.67 17.99 -10.63
C ALA A 360 9.53 17.58 -9.42
N ASN A 361 9.41 18.26 -8.28
CA ASN A 361 10.05 17.87 -7.02
C ASN A 361 9.29 16.71 -6.36
N ASP A 362 7.96 16.79 -6.28
CA ASP A 362 7.12 15.73 -5.73
C ASP A 362 7.28 14.42 -6.52
N MET A 363 7.28 14.48 -7.86
CA MET A 363 7.55 13.31 -8.71
C MET A 363 8.95 12.73 -8.52
N ARG A 364 9.98 13.55 -8.25
CA ARG A 364 11.31 13.05 -7.86
C ARG A 364 11.26 12.36 -6.50
N THR A 365 10.67 12.98 -5.48
CA THR A 365 10.59 12.35 -4.14
C THR A 365 9.75 11.07 -4.12
N LEU A 366 8.72 10.96 -4.95
CA LEU A 366 7.96 9.72 -5.14
C LEU A 366 8.79 8.66 -5.89
N SER A 367 9.60 9.05 -6.87
CA SER A 367 10.53 8.15 -7.57
C SER A 367 11.63 7.63 -6.63
N ASP A 368 12.22 8.51 -5.82
CA ASP A 368 13.24 8.18 -4.82
C ASP A 368 12.66 7.27 -3.72
N ARG A 369 11.42 7.51 -3.28
CA ARG A 369 10.70 6.62 -2.35
C ARG A 369 10.48 5.25 -2.99
N TRP A 370 9.94 5.19 -4.19
CA TRP A 370 9.62 3.94 -4.88
C TRP A 370 10.86 3.12 -5.24
N THR A 371 11.98 3.77 -5.54
CA THR A 371 13.26 3.09 -5.76
C THR A 371 13.86 2.55 -4.46
N LEU A 372 13.74 3.29 -3.34
CA LEU A 372 14.11 2.81 -2.00
C LEU A 372 13.23 1.63 -1.56
N ASP A 373 11.91 1.71 -1.74
CA ASP A 373 10.99 0.63 -1.39
C ASP A 373 11.28 -0.64 -2.23
N ARG A 374 11.58 -0.50 -3.53
CA ARG A 374 12.08 -1.60 -4.39
C ARG A 374 13.46 -2.14 -3.96
N GLN A 375 14.29 -1.35 -3.29
CA GLN A 375 15.57 -1.80 -2.78
C GLN A 375 15.35 -2.61 -1.49
N GLN A 376 14.54 -2.10 -0.56
CA GLN A 376 14.17 -2.78 0.67
C GLN A 376 13.46 -4.11 0.41
N LEU A 377 12.52 -4.17 -0.55
CA LEU A 377 11.88 -5.43 -0.94
C LEU A 377 12.87 -6.44 -1.54
N ARG A 378 13.91 -5.99 -2.24
CA ARG A 378 14.98 -6.89 -2.75
C ARG A 378 15.93 -7.36 -1.66
N GLU A 379 16.21 -6.50 -0.68
CA GLU A 379 17.01 -6.86 0.50
C GLU A 379 16.24 -7.88 1.35
N GLN A 380 14.95 -7.66 1.60
CA GLN A 380 14.06 -8.62 2.28
C GLN A 380 13.94 -9.96 1.54
N LEU A 381 13.86 -9.96 0.20
CA LEU A 381 13.89 -11.21 -0.58
C LEU A 381 15.24 -11.91 -0.46
N SER A 382 16.35 -11.17 -0.47
CA SER A 382 17.69 -11.74 -0.27
C SER A 382 17.87 -12.33 1.13
N ASP A 383 17.33 -11.69 2.17
CA ASP A 383 17.34 -12.22 3.54
C ASP A 383 16.50 -13.51 3.62
N MET A 384 15.30 -13.51 3.03
CA MET A 384 14.45 -14.69 2.95
C MET A 384 15.07 -15.85 2.15
N ASP A 385 15.82 -15.55 1.08
CA ASP A 385 16.54 -16.57 0.31
C ASP A 385 17.68 -17.21 1.14
N VAL A 386 18.34 -16.43 2.00
CA VAL A 386 19.35 -16.95 2.96
C VAL A 386 18.68 -17.81 4.03
N ASP A 387 17.60 -17.33 4.67
CA ASP A 387 16.83 -18.08 5.67
C ASP A 387 16.31 -19.42 5.09
N MET A 388 15.81 -19.40 3.85
CA MET A 388 15.35 -20.59 3.14
C MET A 388 16.48 -21.58 2.85
N GLU A 389 17.69 -21.10 2.58
CA GLU A 389 18.85 -21.95 2.36
C GLU A 389 19.41 -22.55 3.66
N GLU A 390 19.40 -21.79 4.77
CA GLU A 390 19.70 -22.31 6.10
C GLU A 390 18.69 -23.39 6.53
N LEU A 391 17.39 -23.18 6.26
CA LEU A 391 16.34 -24.17 6.51
C LEU A 391 16.49 -25.43 5.63
N ARG A 392 16.92 -25.30 4.37
CA ARG A 392 17.26 -26.46 3.51
C ARG A 392 18.41 -27.27 4.11
N GLN A 393 19.51 -26.61 4.47
CA GLN A 393 20.66 -27.29 5.08
C GLN A 393 20.31 -27.96 6.42
N ALA A 394 19.43 -27.34 7.22
CA ALA A 394 18.91 -27.94 8.44
C ALA A 394 18.04 -29.19 8.16
N ASN A 395 17.18 -29.15 7.14
CA ASN A 395 16.40 -30.31 6.71
C ASN A 395 17.29 -31.43 6.16
N GLU A 396 18.25 -31.15 5.29
CA GLU A 396 19.22 -32.14 4.80
C GLU A 396 19.98 -32.80 5.96
N HIS A 397 20.35 -32.03 6.98
CA HIS A 397 21.00 -32.57 8.18
C HIS A 397 20.06 -33.46 9.02
N LEU A 398 18.78 -33.09 9.18
CA LEU A 398 17.79 -33.90 9.86
C LEU A 398 17.43 -35.18 9.08
N GLU A 399 17.36 -35.12 7.76
CA GLU A 399 17.18 -36.28 6.89
C GLU A 399 18.36 -37.25 7.00
N ALA A 400 19.60 -36.74 7.01
CA ALA A 400 20.79 -37.56 7.26
C ALA A 400 20.75 -38.22 8.65
N GLN A 401 20.42 -37.48 9.71
CA GLN A 401 20.25 -38.05 11.05
C GLN A 401 19.14 -39.12 11.10
N ALA A 402 18.03 -38.92 10.39
CA ALA A 402 16.95 -39.90 10.30
C ALA A 402 17.40 -41.16 9.54
N GLN A 403 18.18 -41.02 8.46
CA GLN A 403 18.78 -42.15 7.73
C GLN A 403 19.76 -42.94 8.60
N ASP A 404 20.63 -42.27 9.36
CA ASP A 404 21.56 -42.92 10.30
C ASP A 404 20.81 -43.68 11.40
N LEU A 405 19.75 -43.09 11.97
CA LEU A 405 18.91 -43.76 12.98
C LEU A 405 18.14 -44.96 12.41
N LEU A 406 17.64 -44.86 11.17
CA LEU A 406 17.01 -45.98 10.48
C LEU A 406 18.01 -47.09 10.15
N ALA A 407 19.23 -46.75 9.72
CA ALA A 407 20.30 -47.72 9.48
C ALA A 407 20.67 -48.45 10.78
N TRP A 408 20.87 -47.72 11.88
CA TRP A 408 21.13 -48.31 13.20
C TRP A 408 20.00 -49.23 13.65
N ARG A 409 18.73 -48.80 13.54
CA ARG A 409 17.58 -49.62 13.90
C ARG A 409 17.47 -50.89 13.04
N ASN A 410 17.77 -50.81 11.75
CA ASN A 410 17.77 -51.97 10.86
C ASN A 410 18.91 -52.94 11.19
N GLU A 411 20.08 -52.44 11.56
CA GLU A 411 21.22 -53.26 11.97
C GLU A 411 20.96 -53.95 13.33
N ASP A 412 20.28 -53.28 14.25
CA ASP A 412 19.85 -53.84 15.54
C ASP A 412 18.73 -54.88 15.38
N ALA A 413 17.75 -54.62 14.50
CA ALA A 413 16.72 -55.60 14.12
C ALA A 413 17.35 -56.85 13.48
N ALA A 414 18.34 -56.69 12.59
CA ALA A 414 19.06 -57.80 11.98
C ALA A 414 19.86 -58.63 13.00
N ARG A 415 20.36 -58.02 14.08
CA ARG A 415 20.98 -58.76 15.20
C ARG A 415 19.93 -59.60 15.94
N HIS A 416 18.78 -59.02 16.28
CA HIS A 416 17.72 -59.77 16.94
C HIS A 416 17.11 -60.86 16.06
N ASP A 417 16.97 -60.66 14.75
CA ASP A 417 16.55 -61.70 13.82
C ASP A 417 17.57 -62.85 13.77
N GLN A 418 18.88 -62.56 13.85
CA GLN A 418 19.93 -63.59 13.95
C GLN A 418 19.91 -64.31 15.31
N GLU A 419 19.76 -63.59 16.42
CA GLU A 419 19.62 -64.18 17.77
C GLU A 419 18.40 -65.11 17.85
N LEU A 420 17.27 -64.72 17.24
CA LEU A 420 16.08 -65.55 17.13
C LEU A 420 16.31 -66.76 16.23
N ALA A 421 17.02 -66.62 15.11
CA ALA A 421 17.36 -67.75 14.24
C ALA A 421 18.28 -68.77 14.95
N ASP A 422 19.27 -68.30 15.69
CA ASP A 422 20.19 -69.14 16.48
C ASP A 422 19.41 -69.88 17.59
N LEU A 423 18.51 -69.19 18.32
CA LEU A 423 17.65 -69.81 19.33
C LEU A 423 16.66 -70.82 18.74
N VAL A 424 16.11 -70.56 17.54
CA VAL A 424 15.25 -71.53 16.83
C VAL A 424 16.04 -72.78 16.46
N ALA A 425 17.27 -72.63 15.97
CA ALA A 425 18.14 -73.77 15.68
C ALA A 425 18.47 -74.59 16.94
N GLU A 426 18.77 -73.95 18.07
CA GLU A 426 18.94 -74.65 19.36
C GLU A 426 17.67 -75.40 19.80
N LEU A 427 16.48 -74.83 19.58
CA LEU A 427 15.20 -75.49 19.88
C LEU A 427 14.92 -76.66 18.94
N GLU A 428 15.29 -76.58 17.66
CA GLU A 428 15.19 -77.68 16.70
C GLU A 428 16.12 -78.84 17.09
N ASP A 429 17.38 -78.56 17.44
CA ASP A 429 18.34 -79.56 17.95
C ASP A 429 17.80 -80.22 19.23
N LYS A 430 17.22 -79.45 20.16
CA LYS A 430 16.59 -80.00 21.38
C LYS A 430 15.33 -80.82 21.08
N ALA A 431 14.57 -80.48 20.05
CA ALA A 431 13.44 -81.29 19.60
C ALA A 431 13.90 -82.64 19.02
N VAL A 432 15.02 -82.67 18.29
CA VAL A 432 15.64 -83.91 17.79
C VAL A 432 16.18 -84.77 18.95
N GLU A 433 16.86 -84.17 19.94
CA GLU A 433 17.27 -84.88 21.16
C GLU A 433 16.07 -85.49 21.90
N LEU A 434 14.97 -84.74 22.05
CA LEU A 434 13.75 -85.23 22.70
C LEU A 434 13.06 -86.36 21.92
N ASP A 435 13.03 -86.30 20.58
CA ASP A 435 12.51 -87.37 19.74
C ASP A 435 13.37 -88.64 19.83
N GLN A 436 14.69 -88.49 19.95
CA GLN A 436 15.59 -89.63 20.17
C GLN A 436 15.40 -90.24 21.57
N MET A 437 15.30 -89.43 22.62
CA MET A 437 15.00 -89.90 23.99
C MET A 437 13.62 -90.58 24.07
N ARG A 438 12.63 -90.12 23.31
CA ARG A 438 11.30 -90.77 23.20
C ARG A 438 11.42 -92.17 22.57
N LYS A 439 12.17 -92.32 21.47
CA LYS A 439 12.41 -93.64 20.85
C LYS A 439 13.17 -94.60 21.75
N GLU A 440 14.11 -94.10 22.55
CA GLU A 440 14.80 -94.90 23.57
C GLU A 440 13.83 -95.36 24.69
N LEU A 441 12.90 -94.48 25.11
CA LEU A 441 11.85 -94.81 26.07
C LEU A 441 10.86 -95.85 25.51
N ASP A 442 10.35 -95.66 24.28
CA ASP A 442 9.49 -96.63 23.60
C ASP A 442 10.16 -98.01 23.49
N GLY A 443 11.46 -98.03 23.17
CA GLY A 443 12.28 -99.25 23.14
C GLY A 443 12.45 -99.90 24.52
N MET A 444 12.53 -99.12 25.60
CA MET A 444 12.50 -99.66 26.97
C MET A 444 11.12 -100.21 27.36
N ASP A 445 10.04 -99.54 26.97
CA ASP A 445 8.66 -100.00 27.20
C ASP A 445 8.37 -101.32 26.48
N ASP A 446 8.87 -101.52 25.26
CA ASP A 446 8.76 -102.81 24.56
C ASP A 446 9.56 -103.93 25.26
N VAL A 447 10.74 -103.63 25.81
CA VAL A 447 11.49 -104.57 26.65
C VAL A 447 10.79 -104.86 27.99
N LEU A 448 10.06 -103.88 28.56
CA LEU A 448 9.22 -104.10 29.74
C LEU A 448 8.04 -105.02 29.41
N LYS A 449 7.30 -104.78 28.32
CA LYS A 449 6.24 -105.68 27.83
C LYS A 449 6.74 -107.10 27.61
N GLU A 450 7.94 -107.27 27.04
CA GLU A 450 8.55 -108.60 26.85
C GLU A 450 8.98 -109.29 28.17
N LYS A 451 9.21 -108.53 29.23
CA LYS A 451 9.43 -109.07 30.58
C LYS A 451 8.12 -109.40 31.28
N ASP A 452 7.09 -108.57 31.13
CA ASP A 452 5.78 -108.80 31.73
C ASP A 452 5.08 -110.03 31.13
N THR A 453 5.21 -110.28 29.82
CA THR A 453 4.73 -111.54 29.22
C THR A 453 5.49 -112.75 29.77
N LYS A 454 6.81 -112.67 29.92
CA LYS A 454 7.61 -113.74 30.57
C LYS A 454 7.24 -113.93 32.04
N ILE A 455 6.88 -112.87 32.76
CA ILE A 455 6.38 -112.96 34.14
C ILE A 455 5.02 -113.68 34.16
N SER A 456 4.11 -113.35 33.24
CA SER A 456 2.82 -114.05 33.06
C SER A 456 3.02 -115.53 32.75
N ASP A 457 3.89 -115.88 31.79
CA ASP A 457 4.22 -117.27 31.43
C ASP A 457 4.77 -118.05 32.65
N LEU A 458 5.58 -117.39 33.49
CA LEU A 458 6.12 -117.98 34.71
C LEU A 458 5.05 -118.13 35.81
N GLN A 459 4.12 -117.18 35.92
CA GLN A 459 2.98 -117.25 36.84
C GLN A 459 2.04 -118.40 36.47
N ASP A 460 1.63 -118.51 35.19
CA ASP A 460 0.82 -119.63 34.68
C ASP A 460 1.48 -121.00 34.94
N LYS A 461 2.81 -121.06 34.85
CA LYS A 461 3.58 -122.26 35.12
C LYS A 461 3.66 -122.60 36.61
N ILE A 462 3.72 -121.61 37.50
CA ILE A 462 3.61 -121.80 38.95
C ILE A 462 2.21 -122.32 39.28
N ASP A 463 1.16 -121.69 38.74
CA ASP A 463 -0.24 -122.08 38.90
C ASP A 463 -0.50 -123.55 38.50
N LEU A 464 0.05 -123.98 37.36
CA LEU A 464 -0.03 -125.36 36.90
C LEU A 464 0.66 -126.35 37.86
N LEU A 465 1.84 -125.99 38.38
CA LEU A 465 2.57 -126.80 39.36
C LEU A 465 1.81 -126.88 40.70
N GLU A 466 1.18 -125.79 41.15
CA GLU A 466 0.35 -125.83 42.35
C GLU A 466 -0.91 -126.68 42.18
N ARG A 467 -1.55 -126.68 41.00
CA ARG A 467 -2.69 -127.56 40.70
C ARG A 467 -2.27 -129.04 40.79
N MET A 468 -1.17 -129.42 40.15
CA MET A 468 -0.64 -130.79 40.28
C MET A 468 -0.24 -131.16 41.71
N ARG A 469 0.15 -130.19 42.55
CA ARG A 469 0.41 -130.44 43.97
C ARG A 469 -0.88 -130.73 44.74
N ARG A 470 -1.92 -129.92 44.54
CA ARG A 470 -3.25 -130.11 45.15
C ARG A 470 -3.86 -131.46 44.77
N ASP A 471 -3.71 -131.89 43.52
CA ASP A 471 -4.19 -133.20 43.06
C ASP A 471 -3.47 -134.38 43.74
N ASN A 472 -2.14 -134.28 43.97
CA ASN A 472 -1.39 -135.28 44.73
C ASN A 472 -1.78 -135.29 46.22
N ASP A 473 -1.95 -134.12 46.83
CA ASP A 473 -2.36 -133.99 48.24
C ASP A 473 -3.73 -134.66 48.46
N ALA A 474 -4.68 -134.54 47.52
CA ALA A 474 -5.98 -135.21 47.58
C ALA A 474 -5.89 -136.76 47.53
N VAL A 475 -5.00 -137.32 46.69
CA VAL A 475 -4.76 -138.77 46.62
C VAL A 475 -4.18 -139.32 47.93
N HIS A 476 -3.32 -138.54 48.60
CA HIS A 476 -2.80 -138.92 49.92
C HIS A 476 -3.89 -138.97 51.00
N GLU A 477 -4.91 -138.10 50.92
CA GLU A 477 -6.01 -138.04 51.88
C GLU A 477 -7.00 -139.23 51.74
N GLU A 478 -7.25 -139.68 50.51
CA GLU A 478 -8.07 -140.88 50.22
C GLU A 478 -7.43 -142.16 50.82
N VAL A 479 -6.10 -142.31 50.71
CA VAL A 479 -5.36 -143.46 51.29
C VAL A 479 -5.51 -143.49 52.82
N ILE A 480 -5.47 -142.35 53.49
CA ILE A 480 -5.63 -142.25 54.96
C ILE A 480 -7.04 -142.67 55.40
N ALA A 481 -8.07 -142.38 54.62
CA ALA A 481 -9.44 -142.80 54.90
C ALA A 481 -9.59 -144.34 54.87
N THR A 482 -8.99 -145.01 53.88
CA THR A 482 -9.07 -146.48 53.75
C THR A 482 -8.38 -147.25 54.88
N LEU A 483 -7.33 -146.66 55.48
CA LEU A 483 -6.63 -147.25 56.63
C LEU A 483 -7.43 -147.13 57.93
N ARG A 484 -8.18 -146.03 58.14
CA ARG A 484 -9.05 -145.85 59.32
C ARG A 484 -10.19 -146.86 59.35
N SER A 485 -10.80 -147.16 58.20
CA SER A 485 -11.91 -148.12 58.09
C SER A 485 -11.57 -149.56 58.53
N LYS A 486 -10.31 -150.00 58.36
CA LYS A 486 -9.89 -151.36 58.72
C LYS A 486 -9.65 -151.59 60.20
N MET A 487 -9.44 -150.53 61.00
CA MET A 487 -9.04 -150.65 62.41
C MET A 487 -10.22 -150.75 63.39
N GLN A 488 -11.47 -150.58 62.93
CA GLN A 488 -12.67 -150.62 63.77
C GLN A 488 -13.41 -151.98 63.78
N ALA A 489 -12.88 -153.01 63.09
CA ALA A 489 -13.63 -154.25 62.84
C ALA A 489 -13.30 -155.45 63.76
N GLU A 490 -12.27 -155.37 64.64
CA GLU A 490 -11.72 -156.56 65.32
C GLU A 490 -11.99 -156.66 66.85
N LEU A 491 -12.91 -155.86 67.42
CA LEU A 491 -13.06 -155.71 68.89
C LEU A 491 -14.43 -156.14 69.48
N ALA A 492 -15.09 -157.17 68.94
CA ALA A 492 -16.37 -157.66 69.47
C ALA A 492 -16.57 -159.20 69.43
N VAL A 493 -16.10 -159.90 70.46
CA VAL A 493 -16.52 -161.29 70.80
C VAL A 493 -16.64 -161.46 72.32
N ASN A 494 -17.88 -161.41 72.83
CA ASN A 494 -18.56 -162.27 73.84
C ASN A 494 -17.78 -162.98 74.99
N PRO A 495 -18.46 -163.40 76.10
CA PRO A 495 -19.60 -162.80 76.82
C PRO A 495 -19.57 -163.05 78.38
N ASP A 496 -20.74 -162.92 79.04
CA ASP A 496 -21.25 -163.68 80.21
C ASP A 496 -21.26 -163.13 81.66
N VAL A 497 -22.23 -163.69 82.42
CA VAL A 497 -22.56 -163.61 83.87
C VAL A 497 -23.28 -162.31 84.28
N ALA A 498 -24.58 -162.23 84.63
CA ALA A 498 -25.58 -163.07 85.31
C ALA A 498 -25.88 -162.60 86.77
N SER A 499 -27.18 -162.63 87.10
CA SER A 499 -27.85 -162.08 88.30
C SER A 499 -27.13 -162.20 89.64
N VAL A 500 -27.24 -161.18 90.49
CA VAL A 500 -27.07 -161.31 91.94
C VAL A 500 -28.13 -160.45 92.72
N PRO A 501 -28.47 -160.80 93.99
CA PRO A 501 -29.68 -160.32 94.66
C PRO A 501 -29.48 -159.05 95.51
N LEU A 502 -30.59 -158.43 95.91
CA LEU A 502 -30.86 -157.24 96.77
C LEU A 502 -29.73 -156.51 97.55
N HIS A 503 -28.65 -157.18 97.97
CA HIS A 503 -27.41 -156.52 98.39
C HIS A 503 -26.78 -155.71 97.25
N ASP A 504 -26.90 -156.19 96.01
CA ASP A 504 -26.44 -155.48 94.80
C ASP A 504 -27.14 -154.15 94.58
N PHE A 505 -28.36 -153.97 95.10
CA PHE A 505 -29.05 -152.68 94.99
C PHE A 505 -28.39 -151.61 95.87
N GLN A 506 -27.64 -152.03 96.91
CA GLN A 506 -26.82 -151.13 97.72
C GLN A 506 -25.47 -150.85 97.05
N GLN A 507 -24.86 -151.86 96.40
CA GLN A 507 -23.66 -151.63 95.59
C GLN A 507 -23.96 -150.76 94.35
N MET A 508 -25.05 -151.01 93.62
CA MET A 508 -25.54 -150.10 92.57
C MET A 508 -25.86 -148.70 93.09
N SER A 509 -26.27 -148.53 94.36
CA SER A 509 -26.46 -147.20 94.94
C SER A 509 -25.13 -146.46 95.15
N GLU A 510 -24.06 -147.16 95.51
CA GLU A 510 -22.71 -146.58 95.64
C GLU A 510 -22.06 -146.37 94.25
N GLU A 511 -22.28 -147.28 93.30
CA GLU A 511 -21.86 -147.12 91.90
C GLU A 511 -22.61 -145.98 91.20
N LEU A 512 -23.92 -145.81 91.45
CA LEU A 512 -24.68 -144.65 90.96
C LEU A 512 -24.15 -143.34 91.54
N ALA A 513 -23.78 -143.29 92.83
CA ALA A 513 -23.15 -142.11 93.42
C ALA A 513 -21.78 -141.80 92.78
N LEU A 514 -20.98 -142.83 92.45
CA LEU A 514 -19.72 -142.69 91.71
C LEU A 514 -19.94 -142.26 90.24
N ILE A 515 -21.02 -142.71 89.61
CA ILE A 515 -21.43 -142.29 88.26
C ILE A 515 -21.95 -140.84 88.28
N GLU A 516 -22.71 -140.43 89.29
CA GLU A 516 -23.14 -139.05 89.50
C GLU A 516 -21.95 -138.12 89.75
N GLU A 517 -20.96 -138.53 90.57
CA GLU A 517 -19.72 -137.77 90.75
C GLU A 517 -18.93 -137.67 89.43
N ARG A 518 -18.86 -138.76 88.66
CA ARG A 518 -18.22 -138.77 87.33
C ARG A 518 -18.97 -137.88 86.33
N ASN A 519 -20.30 -137.86 86.37
CA ASN A 519 -21.13 -137.00 85.55
C ASN A 519 -20.93 -135.53 85.91
N HIS A 520 -20.90 -135.16 87.20
CA HIS A 520 -20.58 -133.79 87.62
C HIS A 520 -19.18 -133.35 87.20
N ARG A 521 -18.18 -134.24 87.23
CA ARG A 521 -16.84 -133.95 86.69
C ARG A 521 -16.87 -133.71 85.19
N LEU A 522 -17.62 -134.53 84.43
CA LEU A 522 -17.82 -134.34 82.98
C LEU A 522 -18.60 -133.06 82.66
N GLU A 523 -19.64 -132.72 83.41
CA GLU A 523 -20.40 -131.47 83.28
C GLU A 523 -19.54 -130.24 83.57
N SER A 524 -18.66 -130.31 84.57
CA SER A 524 -17.70 -129.25 84.86
C SER A 524 -16.64 -129.09 83.75
N GLN A 525 -16.19 -130.19 83.15
CA GLN A 525 -15.29 -130.18 81.98
C GLN A 525 -15.99 -129.58 80.75
N LEU A 526 -17.22 -129.99 80.48
CA LEU A 526 -18.02 -129.47 79.36
C LEU A 526 -18.28 -127.97 79.51
N ARG A 527 -18.59 -127.50 80.73
CA ARG A 527 -18.72 -126.06 81.03
C ARG A 527 -17.41 -125.31 80.76
N MET A 528 -16.27 -125.83 81.22
CA MET A 528 -14.97 -125.21 80.91
C MET A 528 -14.66 -125.15 79.41
N GLU A 529 -14.98 -126.20 78.64
CA GLU A 529 -14.80 -126.16 77.18
C GLU A 529 -15.75 -125.17 76.49
N ILE A 530 -16.99 -125.04 76.97
CA ILE A 530 -17.95 -124.04 76.48
C ILE A 530 -17.46 -122.62 76.78
N ASP A 531 -17.03 -122.36 78.02
CA ASP A 531 -16.50 -121.05 78.41
C ASP A 531 -15.22 -120.69 77.64
N GLN A 532 -14.33 -121.66 77.39
CA GLN A 532 -13.15 -121.48 76.55
C GLN A 532 -13.52 -121.17 75.09
N ARG A 533 -14.53 -121.85 74.52
CA ARG A 533 -15.02 -121.56 73.17
C ARG A 533 -15.62 -120.16 73.07
N ILE A 534 -16.42 -119.74 74.06
CA ILE A 534 -17.00 -118.39 74.13
C ILE A 534 -15.90 -117.33 74.26
N ALA A 535 -14.86 -117.59 75.05
CA ALA A 535 -13.69 -116.69 75.18
C ALA A 535 -12.88 -116.57 73.88
N ILE A 536 -12.72 -117.68 73.13
CA ILE A 536 -12.08 -117.65 71.81
C ILE A 536 -12.95 -116.88 70.81
N GLU A 537 -14.25 -117.18 70.74
CA GLU A 537 -15.20 -116.58 69.79
C GLU A 537 -15.43 -115.09 70.02
N SER A 538 -15.50 -114.64 71.28
CA SER A 538 -15.47 -113.21 71.61
C SER A 538 -14.16 -112.56 71.16
N SER A 539 -13.01 -113.19 71.42
CA SER A 539 -11.72 -112.64 70.97
C SER A 539 -11.57 -112.59 69.45
N THR A 540 -12.17 -113.50 68.67
CA THR A 540 -12.17 -113.41 67.21
C THR A 540 -13.09 -112.30 66.73
N ARG A 541 -14.29 -112.18 67.32
CA ARG A 541 -15.26 -111.12 67.01
C ARG A 541 -14.73 -109.73 67.32
N ASP A 542 -13.97 -109.57 68.41
CA ASP A 542 -13.29 -108.32 68.75
C ASP A 542 -12.18 -107.98 67.75
N ARG A 543 -11.42 -108.98 67.27
CA ARG A 543 -10.41 -108.76 66.21
C ARG A 543 -11.05 -108.38 64.88
N GLU A 544 -12.21 -108.96 64.55
CA GLU A 544 -13.00 -108.64 63.36
C GLU A 544 -13.60 -107.23 63.45
N SER A 545 -14.18 -106.84 64.59
CA SER A 545 -14.66 -105.46 64.82
C SER A 545 -13.53 -104.45 64.69
N ASN A 546 -12.40 -104.68 65.39
CA ASN A 546 -11.21 -103.84 65.26
C ASN A 546 -10.58 -103.86 63.86
N GLY A 547 -10.92 -104.84 63.01
CA GLY A 547 -10.60 -104.83 61.58
C GLY A 547 -11.52 -103.90 60.81
N LEU A 548 -12.84 -104.07 60.98
CA LEU A 548 -13.87 -103.27 60.33
C LEU A 548 -13.80 -101.78 60.69
N ASP A 549 -13.50 -101.46 61.95
CA ASP A 549 -13.38 -100.07 62.40
C ASP A 549 -12.14 -99.40 61.78
N ARG A 550 -11.00 -100.10 61.63
CA ARG A 550 -9.83 -99.59 60.88
C ARG A 550 -10.13 -99.35 59.40
N TRP A 551 -10.81 -100.29 58.74
CA TRP A 551 -11.24 -100.09 57.35
C TRP A 551 -12.23 -98.92 57.20
N ARG A 552 -13.07 -98.67 58.21
CA ARG A 552 -13.94 -97.48 58.24
C ARG A 552 -13.11 -96.21 58.39
N ASP A 553 -12.18 -96.15 59.34
CA ASP A 553 -11.31 -94.99 59.55
C ASP A 553 -10.45 -94.67 58.31
N GLU A 554 -9.90 -95.69 57.63
CA GLU A 554 -9.13 -95.52 56.38
C GLU A 554 -10.02 -95.01 55.23
N ARG A 555 -11.25 -95.55 55.09
CA ARG A 555 -12.21 -95.07 54.10
C ARG A 555 -12.65 -93.63 54.37
N ASP A 556 -12.98 -93.30 55.62
CA ASP A 556 -13.42 -91.96 56.03
C ASP A 556 -12.28 -90.93 55.90
N GLN A 557 -11.02 -91.34 56.02
CA GLN A 557 -9.85 -90.51 55.68
C GLN A 557 -9.70 -90.30 54.17
N LEU A 558 -9.87 -91.34 53.36
CA LEU A 558 -9.83 -91.20 51.90
C LEU A 558 -10.98 -90.34 51.37
N GLU A 559 -12.20 -90.52 51.90
CA GLU A 559 -13.36 -89.69 51.57
C GLU A 559 -13.07 -88.19 51.83
N ARG A 560 -12.52 -87.84 53.01
CA ARG A 560 -12.09 -86.45 53.31
C ARG A 560 -10.99 -85.93 52.39
N ASN A 561 -9.97 -86.75 52.10
CA ASN A 561 -8.90 -86.33 51.18
C ASN A 561 -9.44 -86.03 49.77
N TYR A 562 -10.43 -86.79 49.30
CA TYR A 562 -11.10 -86.50 48.02
C TYR A 562 -12.02 -85.28 48.11
N GLU A 563 -12.73 -85.06 49.23
CA GLU A 563 -13.52 -83.85 49.47
C GLU A 563 -12.64 -82.59 49.47
N ASP A 564 -11.51 -82.62 50.18
CA ASP A 564 -10.53 -81.51 50.21
C ASP A 564 -9.99 -81.21 48.80
N ILE A 565 -9.59 -82.23 48.03
CA ILE A 565 -9.12 -82.07 46.65
C ILE A 565 -10.22 -81.50 45.74
N LEU A 566 -11.48 -81.93 45.90
CA LEU A 566 -12.61 -81.42 45.13
C LEU A 566 -12.89 -79.95 45.47
N HIS A 567 -12.82 -79.56 46.74
CA HIS A 567 -12.96 -78.16 47.17
C HIS A 567 -11.85 -77.29 46.57
N ASP A 568 -10.60 -77.74 46.70
CA ASP A 568 -9.40 -77.05 46.20
C ASP A 568 -9.36 -76.99 44.64
N MET A 569 -10.08 -77.88 43.95
CA MET A 569 -10.36 -77.76 42.50
C MET A 569 -11.53 -76.81 42.20
N GLN A 570 -12.60 -76.81 43.00
CA GLN A 570 -13.72 -75.87 42.82
C GLN A 570 -13.29 -74.42 43.05
N ASP A 571 -12.44 -74.14 44.04
CA ASP A 571 -11.89 -72.80 44.30
C ASP A 571 -10.97 -72.31 43.16
N LYS A 572 -10.24 -73.23 42.51
CA LYS A 572 -9.48 -72.91 41.29
C LYS A 572 -10.38 -72.67 40.08
N LEU A 573 -11.55 -73.32 40.02
CA LEU A 573 -12.50 -73.16 38.93
C LEU A 573 -13.31 -71.86 39.09
N THR A 574 -13.70 -71.47 40.31
CA THR A 574 -14.33 -70.18 40.59
C THR A 574 -13.38 -69.02 40.30
N THR A 575 -12.15 -69.04 40.82
CA THR A 575 -11.16 -67.98 40.54
C THR A 575 -10.80 -67.87 39.06
N ALA A 576 -10.69 -68.99 38.33
CA ALA A 576 -10.53 -68.95 36.87
C ALA A 576 -11.76 -68.36 36.15
N SER A 577 -12.98 -68.64 36.65
CA SER A 577 -14.22 -68.07 36.09
C SER A 577 -14.36 -66.57 36.34
N GLU A 578 -13.89 -66.09 37.49
CA GLU A 578 -13.84 -64.66 37.83
C GLU A 578 -12.86 -63.94 36.90
N GLN A 579 -11.64 -64.48 36.71
CA GLN A 579 -10.65 -63.93 35.77
C GLN A 579 -11.18 -63.87 34.33
N ILE A 580 -11.91 -64.89 33.87
CA ILE A 580 -12.55 -64.88 32.54
C ILE A 580 -13.63 -63.79 32.45
N SER A 581 -14.38 -63.56 33.53
CA SER A 581 -15.37 -62.49 33.57
C SER A 581 -14.74 -61.10 33.58
N GLU A 582 -13.62 -60.91 34.29
CA GLU A 582 -12.86 -59.66 34.30
C GLU A 582 -12.30 -59.35 32.90
N LEU A 583 -11.65 -60.32 32.26
CA LEU A 583 -11.12 -60.19 30.89
C LEU A 583 -12.21 -59.91 29.85
N ASN A 584 -13.41 -60.50 29.98
CA ASN A 584 -14.54 -60.17 29.11
C ASN A 584 -15.01 -58.72 29.29
N ASN A 585 -15.08 -58.23 30.53
CA ASN A 585 -15.46 -56.84 30.80
C ASN A 585 -14.43 -55.86 30.21
N GLU A 586 -13.13 -56.14 30.37
CA GLU A 586 -12.07 -55.34 29.74
C GLU A 586 -12.15 -55.37 28.20
N LEU A 587 -12.53 -56.51 27.62
CA LEU A 587 -12.73 -56.66 26.18
C LEU A 587 -13.91 -55.80 25.71
N ASP A 588 -15.07 -55.86 26.38
CA ASP A 588 -16.25 -55.05 26.06
C ASP A 588 -15.99 -53.53 26.20
N GLU A 589 -15.20 -53.11 27.20
CA GLU A 589 -14.74 -51.72 27.33
C GLU A 589 -13.83 -51.31 26.17
N ARG A 590 -12.86 -52.15 25.78
CA ARG A 590 -11.98 -51.92 24.64
C ARG A 590 -12.75 -51.85 23.32
N ASP A 591 -13.73 -52.72 23.13
CA ASP A 591 -14.60 -52.75 21.95
C ASP A 591 -15.47 -51.48 21.87
N SER A 592 -15.94 -50.99 23.02
CA SER A 592 -16.67 -49.73 23.14
C SER A 592 -15.80 -48.51 22.82
N GLN A 593 -14.56 -48.48 23.31
CA GLN A 593 -13.56 -47.45 22.98
C GLN A 593 -13.20 -47.46 21.48
N LEU A 594 -12.97 -48.63 20.89
CA LEU A 594 -12.67 -48.78 19.47
C LEU A 594 -13.83 -48.27 18.58
N ARG A 595 -15.09 -48.51 18.97
CA ARG A 595 -16.26 -47.94 18.27
C ARG A 595 -16.29 -46.43 18.37
N TYR A 596 -16.07 -45.87 19.56
CA TYR A 596 -16.01 -44.42 19.78
C TYR A 596 -14.93 -43.74 18.92
N TYR A 597 -13.70 -44.27 18.91
CA TYR A 597 -12.62 -43.73 18.09
C TYR A 597 -12.88 -43.88 16.59
N LYS A 598 -13.54 -44.96 16.16
CA LYS A 598 -13.93 -45.15 14.76
C LYS A 598 -14.99 -44.14 14.32
N ASP A 599 -15.95 -43.80 15.17
CA ASP A 599 -16.96 -42.79 14.88
C ASP A 599 -16.38 -41.36 14.89
N GLN A 600 -15.46 -41.06 15.82
CA GLN A 600 -14.65 -39.83 15.81
C GLN A 600 -13.85 -39.68 14.50
N LEU A 601 -13.15 -40.73 14.07
CA LEU A 601 -12.37 -40.74 12.83
C LEU A 601 -13.26 -40.56 11.58
N ASN A 602 -14.43 -41.19 11.55
CA ASN A 602 -15.42 -41.01 10.49
C ASN A 602 -15.97 -39.58 10.43
N LEU A 603 -16.16 -38.93 11.59
CA LEU A 603 -16.60 -37.53 11.66
C LEU A 603 -15.51 -36.57 11.16
N ALA A 604 -14.27 -36.74 11.64
CA ALA A 604 -13.12 -35.97 11.18
C ALA A 604 -12.87 -36.14 9.66
N SER A 605 -13.02 -37.36 9.14
CA SER A 605 -12.90 -37.61 7.69
C SER A 605 -13.99 -36.91 6.86
N LYS A 606 -15.22 -36.77 7.39
CA LYS A 606 -16.26 -35.97 6.73
C LYS A 606 -15.95 -34.48 6.77
N GLN A 607 -15.49 -33.97 7.91
CA GLN A 607 -15.11 -32.57 8.07
C GLN A 607 -13.94 -32.20 7.16
N SER A 608 -12.94 -33.07 7.00
CA SER A 608 -11.84 -32.90 6.03
C SER A 608 -12.38 -32.73 4.61
N LYS A 609 -13.33 -33.58 4.19
CA LYS A 609 -13.95 -33.51 2.85
C LYS A 609 -14.78 -32.25 2.63
N GLU A 610 -15.59 -31.85 3.62
CA GLU A 610 -16.34 -30.58 3.55
C GLU A 610 -15.41 -29.36 3.47
N VAL A 611 -14.18 -29.46 3.99
CA VAL A 611 -13.15 -28.42 3.88
C VAL A 611 -12.46 -28.47 2.52
N GLU A 612 -12.10 -29.65 2.01
CA GLU A 612 -11.58 -29.87 0.65
C GLU A 612 -12.54 -29.33 -0.42
N GLU A 613 -13.83 -29.70 -0.37
CA GLU A 613 -14.87 -29.22 -1.30
C GLU A 613 -15.00 -27.68 -1.27
N ARG A 614 -14.85 -27.04 -0.10
CA ARG A 614 -14.86 -25.57 0.02
C ARG A 614 -13.59 -24.92 -0.53
N TYR A 615 -12.44 -25.57 -0.42
CA TYR A 615 -11.20 -25.08 -1.04
C TYR A 615 -11.28 -25.18 -2.56
N GLU A 616 -11.79 -26.28 -3.12
CA GLU A 616 -12.03 -26.44 -4.56
C GLU A 616 -13.02 -25.38 -5.09
N GLU A 617 -14.13 -25.12 -4.38
CA GLU A 617 -15.06 -24.04 -4.72
C GLU A 617 -14.40 -22.65 -4.68
N MET A 618 -13.54 -22.39 -3.68
CA MET A 618 -12.85 -21.10 -3.55
C MET A 618 -11.80 -20.92 -4.65
N GLU A 619 -11.07 -21.97 -5.01
CA GLU A 619 -10.08 -21.95 -6.08
C GLU A 619 -10.74 -21.74 -7.46
N LEU A 620 -11.87 -22.38 -7.72
CA LEU A 620 -12.68 -22.15 -8.93
C LEU A 620 -13.17 -20.69 -9.03
N ARG A 621 -13.63 -20.10 -7.94
CA ARG A 621 -14.03 -18.68 -7.92
C ARG A 621 -12.83 -17.76 -8.12
N LEU A 622 -11.72 -18.01 -7.43
CA LEU A 622 -10.51 -17.19 -7.55
C LEU A 622 -9.91 -17.24 -8.96
N ASN A 623 -9.95 -18.40 -9.62
CA ASN A 623 -9.55 -18.54 -11.02
C ASN A 623 -10.51 -17.79 -11.96
N SER A 624 -11.82 -17.85 -11.73
CA SER A 624 -12.81 -17.07 -12.51
C SER A 624 -12.62 -15.55 -12.36
N ASP A 625 -12.34 -15.07 -11.14
CA ASP A 625 -12.07 -13.65 -10.86
C ASP A 625 -10.72 -13.21 -11.48
N LEU A 626 -9.71 -14.10 -11.48
CA LEU A 626 -8.43 -13.86 -12.12
C LEU A 626 -8.56 -13.82 -13.64
N GLU A 627 -9.33 -14.73 -14.25
CA GLU A 627 -9.65 -14.70 -15.68
C GLU A 627 -10.37 -13.39 -16.06
N ALA A 628 -11.40 -12.99 -15.32
CA ALA A 628 -12.13 -11.74 -15.54
C ALA A 628 -11.21 -10.51 -15.46
N THR A 629 -10.42 -10.37 -14.39
CA THR A 629 -9.49 -9.25 -14.23
C THR A 629 -8.36 -9.25 -15.28
N THR A 630 -7.92 -10.42 -15.77
CA THR A 630 -6.96 -10.46 -16.90
C THR A 630 -7.58 -10.02 -18.23
N ALA A 631 -8.87 -10.25 -18.46
CA ALA A 631 -9.59 -9.75 -19.62
C ALA A 631 -9.75 -8.22 -19.56
N GLU A 632 -10.19 -7.67 -18.42
CA GLU A 632 -10.27 -6.21 -18.22
C GLU A 632 -8.91 -5.50 -18.42
N LEU A 633 -7.82 -6.11 -17.93
CA LEU A 633 -6.47 -5.59 -18.14
C LEU A 633 -5.99 -5.67 -19.60
N LEU A 634 -6.53 -6.59 -20.40
CA LEU A 634 -6.27 -6.67 -21.85
C LEU A 634 -7.03 -5.58 -22.61
N ASP A 635 -8.29 -5.32 -22.26
CA ASP A 635 -9.10 -4.28 -22.89
C ASP A 635 -8.55 -2.89 -22.58
N ILE A 636 -8.22 -2.60 -21.30
CA ILE A 636 -7.56 -1.36 -20.90
C ILE A 636 -6.22 -1.17 -21.65
N ARG A 637 -5.45 -2.23 -21.89
CA ARG A 637 -4.22 -2.15 -22.71
C ARG A 637 -4.51 -1.76 -24.15
N GLN A 638 -5.55 -2.33 -24.77
CA GLN A 638 -5.95 -1.96 -26.13
C GLN A 638 -6.41 -0.50 -26.20
N GLU A 639 -7.17 -0.01 -25.22
CA GLU A 639 -7.55 1.40 -25.12
C GLU A 639 -6.33 2.31 -25.01
N PHE A 640 -5.34 1.97 -24.16
CA PHE A 640 -4.09 2.72 -24.06
C PHE A 640 -3.30 2.74 -25.38
N GLU A 641 -3.28 1.65 -26.13
CA GLU A 641 -2.63 1.59 -27.45
C GLU A 641 -3.38 2.45 -28.49
N GLN A 642 -4.72 2.43 -28.50
CA GLN A 642 -5.53 3.32 -29.35
C GLN A 642 -5.34 4.80 -29.01
N ILE A 643 -5.35 5.16 -27.72
CA ILE A 643 -5.07 6.52 -27.25
C ILE A 643 -3.66 6.94 -27.68
N ARG A 644 -2.67 6.06 -27.55
CA ARG A 644 -1.28 6.31 -27.98
C ARG A 644 -1.17 6.53 -29.48
N ALA A 645 -1.85 5.73 -30.30
CA ALA A 645 -1.92 5.91 -31.75
C ALA A 645 -2.54 7.27 -32.11
N SER A 646 -3.71 7.60 -31.53
CA SER A 646 -4.38 8.89 -31.77
C SER A 646 -3.53 10.10 -31.35
N ARG A 647 -2.66 9.95 -30.34
CA ARG A 647 -1.72 10.99 -29.91
C ARG A 647 -0.58 11.17 -30.90
N VAL A 648 -0.08 10.10 -31.52
CA VAL A 648 0.93 10.18 -32.59
C VAL A 648 0.32 10.88 -33.81
N GLU A 649 -0.87 10.49 -34.27
CA GLU A 649 -1.56 11.14 -35.38
C GLU A 649 -1.82 12.63 -35.13
N LYS A 650 -2.25 13.00 -33.91
CA LYS A 650 -2.41 14.42 -33.51
C LYS A 650 -1.07 15.16 -33.49
N SER A 651 0.02 14.52 -33.08
CA SER A 651 1.36 15.09 -33.10
C SER A 651 1.85 15.36 -34.52
N ASP A 652 1.65 14.40 -35.43
CA ASP A 652 2.03 14.54 -36.84
C ASP A 652 1.20 15.63 -37.54
N LEU A 653 -0.10 15.73 -37.22
CA LEU A 653 -0.97 16.79 -37.71
C LEU A 653 -0.55 18.17 -37.18
N LEU A 654 -0.16 18.28 -35.91
CA LEU A 654 0.39 19.51 -35.33
C LEU A 654 1.72 19.89 -35.99
N HIS A 655 2.60 18.93 -36.24
CA HIS A 655 3.88 19.18 -36.92
C HIS A 655 3.66 19.64 -38.38
N SER A 656 2.71 19.02 -39.09
CA SER A 656 2.28 19.46 -40.43
C SER A 656 1.71 20.88 -40.43
N ARG A 657 0.85 21.21 -39.44
CA ARG A 657 0.33 22.58 -39.26
C ARG A 657 1.43 23.59 -38.92
N SER A 658 2.40 23.25 -38.07
CA SER A 658 3.55 24.12 -37.76
C SER A 658 4.34 24.43 -39.01
N ASN A 659 4.69 23.42 -39.80
CA ASN A 659 5.41 23.59 -41.07
C ASN A 659 4.66 24.49 -42.07
N GLU A 660 3.32 24.45 -42.09
CA GLU A 660 2.52 25.36 -42.93
C GLU A 660 2.45 26.79 -42.36
N VAL A 661 2.37 26.95 -41.04
CA VAL A 661 2.50 28.26 -40.38
C VAL A 661 3.86 28.89 -40.67
N ASP A 662 4.95 28.12 -40.65
CA ASP A 662 6.29 28.61 -40.97
C ASP A 662 6.42 29.03 -42.44
N ARG A 663 5.83 28.28 -43.38
CA ARG A 663 5.73 28.67 -44.80
C ARG A 663 4.95 29.96 -44.98
N LEU A 664 3.81 30.12 -44.30
CA LEU A 664 3.01 31.34 -44.33
C LEU A 664 3.79 32.52 -43.72
N ASN A 665 4.48 32.33 -42.60
CA ASN A 665 5.35 33.34 -41.99
C ASN A 665 6.47 33.80 -42.92
N VAL A 666 7.13 32.87 -43.64
CA VAL A 666 8.13 33.22 -44.68
C VAL A 666 7.49 34.01 -45.82
N LYS A 667 6.27 33.67 -46.25
CA LYS A 667 5.55 34.42 -47.28
C LYS A 667 5.15 35.82 -46.81
N THR A 668 4.67 35.96 -45.58
CA THR A 668 4.33 37.25 -44.95
C THR A 668 5.56 38.13 -44.79
N ARG A 669 6.70 37.59 -44.35
CA ARG A 669 7.97 38.34 -44.30
C ARG A 669 8.36 38.88 -45.68
N ARG A 670 8.36 38.03 -46.72
CA ARG A 670 8.64 38.47 -48.09
C ARG A 670 7.68 39.55 -48.60
N LEU A 671 6.39 39.46 -48.27
CA LEU A 671 5.41 40.49 -48.61
C LEU A 671 5.71 41.80 -47.88
N ASN A 672 6.01 41.76 -46.59
CA ASN A 672 6.41 42.93 -45.81
C ASN A 672 7.69 43.57 -46.35
N ASP A 673 8.70 42.77 -46.72
CA ASP A 673 9.94 43.25 -47.35
C ASP A 673 9.64 43.98 -48.68
N THR A 674 8.72 43.45 -49.51
CA THR A 674 8.29 44.13 -50.74
C THR A 674 7.45 45.38 -50.48
N MET A 675 6.64 45.41 -49.41
CA MET A 675 5.90 46.61 -49.02
C MET A 675 6.85 47.72 -48.54
N ALA A 676 7.82 47.39 -47.69
CA ALA A 676 8.83 48.33 -47.22
C ALA A 676 9.68 48.90 -48.37
N ALA A 677 10.01 48.08 -49.38
CA ALA A 677 10.69 48.54 -50.58
C ALA A 677 9.84 49.54 -51.40
N LEU A 678 8.55 49.24 -51.61
CA LEU A 678 7.61 50.13 -52.31
C LEU A 678 7.31 51.42 -51.52
N GLU A 679 7.29 51.36 -50.19
CA GLU A 679 7.18 52.53 -49.32
C GLU A 679 8.43 53.41 -49.42
N GLY A 680 9.63 52.80 -49.45
CA GLY A 680 10.88 53.52 -49.71
C GLY A 680 10.92 54.19 -51.09
N GLU A 681 10.50 53.50 -52.15
CA GLU A 681 10.37 54.11 -53.49
C GLU A 681 9.35 55.26 -53.51
N LYS A 682 8.22 55.11 -52.79
CA LYS A 682 7.21 56.16 -52.65
C LYS A 682 7.75 57.38 -51.91
N GLU A 683 8.44 57.19 -50.78
CA GLU A 683 9.08 58.29 -50.05
C GLU A 683 10.12 59.01 -50.92
N GLN A 684 10.93 58.25 -51.67
CA GLN A 684 11.91 58.82 -52.59
C GLN A 684 11.23 59.64 -53.69
N LEU A 685 10.16 59.13 -54.31
CA LEU A 685 9.35 59.88 -55.28
C LEU A 685 8.67 61.11 -54.66
N GLU A 686 8.19 61.04 -53.42
CA GLU A 686 7.63 62.19 -52.71
C GLU A 686 8.69 63.25 -52.41
N THR A 687 9.91 62.88 -52.03
CA THR A 687 11.03 63.82 -51.86
C THR A 687 11.42 64.45 -53.19
N ASP A 688 11.52 63.67 -54.27
CA ASP A 688 11.74 64.17 -55.63
C ASP A 688 10.66 65.18 -56.07
N LEU A 689 9.39 64.92 -55.71
CA LEU A 689 8.27 65.81 -56.00
C LEU A 689 8.30 67.07 -55.13
N ARG A 690 8.74 66.97 -53.86
CA ARG A 690 8.97 68.13 -52.99
C ARG A 690 10.13 68.97 -53.53
N ASP A 691 11.22 68.37 -53.99
CA ASP A 691 12.38 69.08 -54.55
C ASP A 691 12.08 69.71 -55.92
N ARG A 692 11.25 69.06 -56.74
CA ARG A 692 10.69 69.68 -57.95
C ARG A 692 9.74 70.83 -57.61
N LYS A 693 8.94 70.72 -56.53
CA LYS A 693 8.10 71.83 -56.04
C LYS A 693 8.92 72.98 -55.46
N THR A 694 9.98 72.73 -54.70
CA THR A 694 10.86 73.79 -54.16
C THR A 694 11.67 74.45 -55.27
N THR A 695 12.19 73.70 -56.25
CA THR A 695 12.85 74.30 -57.44
C THR A 695 11.88 75.10 -58.31
N ILE A 696 10.65 74.62 -58.55
CA ILE A 696 9.60 75.42 -59.21
C ILE A 696 9.25 76.66 -58.37
N ALA A 697 9.17 76.55 -57.04
CA ALA A 697 8.92 77.68 -56.16
C ALA A 697 10.09 78.68 -56.16
N MET A 698 11.34 78.23 -56.22
CA MET A 698 12.52 79.07 -56.37
C MET A 698 12.57 79.74 -57.74
N LEU A 699 12.22 79.04 -58.83
CA LEU A 699 12.14 79.62 -60.17
C LEU A 699 10.99 80.64 -60.28
N LYS A 700 9.82 80.35 -59.72
CA LYS A 700 8.70 81.31 -59.60
C LYS A 700 9.07 82.49 -58.73
N SER A 701 9.72 82.24 -57.59
CA SER A 701 10.22 83.30 -56.71
C SER A 701 11.25 84.15 -57.42
N ARG A 702 12.15 83.57 -58.23
CA ARG A 702 13.16 84.30 -58.99
C ARG A 702 12.55 85.09 -60.14
N LEU A 703 11.53 84.55 -60.79
CA LEU A 703 10.78 85.23 -61.85
C LEU A 703 9.98 86.40 -61.26
N ALA A 704 9.27 86.17 -60.15
CA ALA A 704 8.65 87.23 -59.36
C ALA A 704 9.67 88.21 -58.77
N GLU A 705 10.89 87.80 -58.43
CA GLU A 705 11.96 88.67 -57.94
C GLU A 705 12.56 89.52 -59.07
N LEU A 706 12.57 89.04 -60.32
CA LEU A 706 12.95 89.82 -61.50
C LEU A 706 11.84 90.80 -61.92
N GLU A 707 10.58 90.35 -61.94
CA GLU A 707 9.40 91.22 -62.14
C GLU A 707 9.29 92.28 -61.03
N LEU A 708 9.53 91.87 -59.78
CA LEU A 708 9.61 92.77 -58.64
C LEU A 708 10.81 93.69 -58.80
N GLN A 709 12.03 93.24 -59.08
CA GLN A 709 13.19 94.11 -59.31
C GLN A 709 12.95 95.12 -60.43
N ILE A 710 12.16 94.80 -61.46
CA ILE A 710 11.72 95.77 -62.48
C ILE A 710 10.74 96.79 -61.88
N SER A 711 9.71 96.36 -61.14
CA SER A 711 8.73 97.27 -60.49
C SER A 711 9.25 97.99 -59.24
N LYS A 712 10.38 97.52 -58.69
CA LYS A 712 10.95 97.88 -57.38
C LYS A 712 12.24 98.68 -57.56
N ASN A 713 13.01 98.50 -58.64
CA ASN A 713 13.92 99.57 -59.12
C ASN A 713 13.14 100.84 -59.52
N GLN A 714 11.82 100.75 -59.68
CA GLN A 714 10.91 101.90 -59.88
C GLN A 714 10.22 102.38 -58.58
N ARG A 715 10.51 101.80 -57.41
CA ARG A 715 9.88 102.14 -56.10
C ARG A 715 10.81 102.12 -54.87
N ASP A 716 12.01 101.55 -54.97
CA ASP A 716 13.02 101.48 -53.90
C ASP A 716 13.86 102.74 -53.76
N GLU A 717 13.80 103.69 -54.71
CA GLU A 717 14.31 105.05 -54.46
C GLU A 717 13.50 105.77 -53.37
N ASP A 718 12.22 105.40 -53.17
CA ASP A 718 11.29 106.16 -52.30
C ASP A 718 10.96 105.52 -50.93
N THR A 719 11.23 104.23 -50.69
CA THR A 719 10.68 103.51 -49.50
C THR A 719 11.67 102.83 -48.56
N SER A 720 12.98 102.83 -48.85
CA SER A 720 13.97 102.03 -48.10
C SER A 720 14.32 102.55 -46.68
N SER A 721 13.71 103.63 -46.18
CA SER A 721 14.13 104.30 -44.92
C SER A 721 13.24 104.07 -43.69
N GLU A 722 12.06 103.46 -43.86
CA GLU A 722 11.07 103.32 -42.77
C GLU A 722 11.05 101.93 -42.11
N THR A 723 11.30 100.85 -42.86
CA THR A 723 11.14 99.47 -42.37
C THR A 723 12.18 99.05 -41.33
N SER A 724 13.45 99.43 -41.48
CA SER A 724 14.54 99.00 -40.58
C SER A 724 14.40 99.49 -39.12
N LYS A 725 13.43 100.35 -38.81
CA LYS A 725 13.11 100.80 -37.44
C LYS A 725 12.12 99.88 -36.73
N SER A 726 11.29 99.13 -37.46
CA SER A 726 10.27 98.22 -36.90
C SER A 726 10.91 97.00 -36.25
N ASP A 727 11.77 96.29 -37.00
CA ASP A 727 12.36 95.01 -36.61
C ASP A 727 13.24 95.09 -35.34
N LEU A 728 13.80 96.28 -35.09
CA LEU A 728 14.59 96.57 -33.88
C LEU A 728 13.74 96.68 -32.61
N VAL A 729 12.44 96.97 -32.72
CA VAL A 729 11.53 97.05 -31.57
C VAL A 729 11.10 95.65 -31.13
N GLU A 730 10.69 94.80 -32.07
CA GLU A 730 10.20 93.45 -31.79
C GLU A 730 11.27 92.55 -31.15
N ARG A 731 12.51 92.57 -31.67
CA ARG A 731 13.65 91.82 -31.10
C ARG A 731 13.94 92.19 -29.64
N ASN A 732 13.78 93.47 -29.28
CA ASN A 732 14.01 93.95 -27.92
C ASN A 732 12.88 93.55 -26.95
N SER A 733 11.68 93.28 -27.46
CA SER A 733 10.54 92.79 -26.67
C SER A 733 10.77 91.34 -26.23
N LEU A 734 11.02 90.43 -27.19
CA LEU A 734 11.18 88.99 -26.95
C LEU A 734 12.29 88.67 -25.94
N LEU A 735 13.42 89.38 -26.04
CA LEU A 735 14.55 89.20 -25.11
C LEU A 735 14.17 89.52 -23.66
N LEU A 736 13.34 90.54 -23.44
CA LEU A 736 12.90 90.93 -22.09
C LEU A 736 12.01 89.83 -21.47
N THR A 737 11.11 89.24 -22.26
CA THR A 737 10.23 88.13 -21.83
C THR A 737 11.03 86.90 -21.40
N VAL A 738 12.09 86.54 -22.14
CA VAL A 738 12.96 85.40 -21.78
C VAL A 738 13.66 85.62 -20.44
N LEU A 739 14.10 86.85 -20.14
CA LEU A 739 14.71 87.16 -18.85
C LEU A 739 13.70 87.05 -17.69
N GLN A 740 12.46 87.51 -17.88
CA GLN A 740 11.39 87.43 -16.87
C GLN A 740 11.06 85.97 -16.50
N HIS A 741 10.97 85.06 -17.48
CA HIS A 741 10.75 83.63 -17.19
C HIS A 741 11.93 82.99 -16.43
N LEU A 742 13.17 83.36 -16.76
CA LEU A 742 14.34 82.85 -16.04
C LEU A 742 14.40 83.33 -14.58
N GLU A 743 13.95 84.55 -14.28
CA GLU A 743 13.86 85.02 -12.88
C GLU A 743 12.76 84.29 -12.09
N SER A 744 11.62 83.99 -12.73
CA SER A 744 10.54 83.19 -12.13
C SER A 744 11.03 81.78 -11.73
N ILE A 745 11.72 81.07 -12.62
CA ILE A 745 12.22 79.71 -12.36
C ILE A 745 13.31 79.69 -11.28
N LEU A 746 14.11 80.75 -11.18
CA LEU A 746 15.24 80.85 -10.24
C LEU A 746 14.86 81.36 -8.85
N GLY A 747 13.57 81.56 -8.57
CA GLY A 747 13.10 82.10 -7.29
C GLY A 747 13.61 83.52 -7.03
N GLY A 748 13.73 84.33 -8.09
CA GLY A 748 13.99 85.76 -7.94
C GLY A 748 12.84 86.43 -7.18
N ASP A 749 13.19 87.21 -6.16
CA ASP A 749 12.23 87.87 -5.26
C ASP A 749 11.18 88.64 -6.06
N SER A 750 9.89 88.26 -5.94
CA SER A 750 8.77 88.71 -6.78
C SER A 750 8.29 90.13 -6.44
N ARG A 751 9.25 90.98 -6.07
CA ARG A 751 9.13 92.38 -5.64
C ARG A 751 10.10 93.33 -6.36
N LEU A 752 10.83 92.84 -7.37
CA LEU A 752 11.61 93.71 -8.26
C LEU A 752 10.72 94.25 -9.38
N ASP A 753 10.54 95.56 -9.36
CA ASP A 753 9.70 96.30 -10.30
C ASP A 753 10.21 96.15 -11.75
N SER A 754 9.32 96.03 -12.74
CA SER A 754 9.65 95.76 -14.16
C SER A 754 10.58 96.83 -14.78
N ASN A 755 10.69 98.00 -14.13
CA ASN A 755 11.60 99.08 -14.51
C ASN A 755 13.05 98.93 -14.01
N MET A 756 13.35 97.99 -13.10
CA MET A 756 14.71 97.73 -12.60
C MET A 756 15.45 96.62 -13.37
N LEU A 757 14.73 95.87 -14.21
CA LEU A 757 15.31 94.89 -15.13
C LEU A 757 16.13 95.58 -16.23
N PRO A 758 17.31 95.07 -16.62
CA PRO A 758 18.09 95.62 -17.72
C PRO A 758 17.27 95.59 -19.02
N LYS A 759 17.06 96.73 -19.66
CA LYS A 759 16.33 96.79 -20.94
C LYS A 759 17.30 96.54 -22.11
N PRO A 760 17.03 95.59 -23.03
CA PRO A 760 17.89 95.31 -24.19
C PRO A 760 18.22 96.55 -25.04
N SER A 761 17.29 97.51 -25.10
CA SER A 761 17.40 98.79 -25.81
C SER A 761 18.25 99.86 -25.12
N ALA A 762 18.56 99.71 -23.82
CA ALA A 762 19.28 100.74 -23.04
C ALA A 762 20.76 100.40 -22.84
N ASN A 763 21.08 99.14 -22.49
CA ASN A 763 22.46 98.64 -22.44
C ASN A 763 22.45 97.11 -22.65
N PHE A 764 22.53 96.69 -23.91
CA PHE A 764 22.48 95.28 -24.30
C PHE A 764 23.58 94.43 -23.65
N VAL A 765 24.77 94.99 -23.41
CA VAL A 765 25.89 94.27 -22.79
C VAL A 765 25.56 93.92 -21.33
N TYR A 766 25.00 94.86 -20.57
CA TYR A 766 24.57 94.61 -19.20
C TYR A 766 23.40 93.60 -19.13
N PHE A 767 22.42 93.73 -20.03
CA PHE A 767 21.32 92.77 -20.16
C PHE A 767 21.80 91.35 -20.48
N SER A 768 22.65 91.18 -21.49
CA SER A 768 23.19 89.88 -21.89
C SER A 768 23.99 89.23 -20.75
N ASN A 769 24.84 90.00 -20.06
CA ASN A 769 25.59 89.51 -18.91
C ASN A 769 24.68 89.05 -17.76
N HIS A 770 23.58 89.77 -17.50
CA HIS A 770 22.61 89.38 -16.46
C HIS A 770 21.87 88.09 -16.83
N LEU A 771 21.39 87.98 -18.08
CA LEU A 771 20.75 86.78 -18.63
C LEU A 771 21.66 85.54 -18.54
N ILE A 772 22.93 85.68 -18.94
CA ILE A 772 23.95 84.63 -18.85
C ILE A 772 24.22 84.24 -17.39
N SER A 773 24.23 85.21 -16.47
CA SER A 773 24.41 84.93 -15.04
C SER A 773 23.24 84.12 -14.46
N ARG A 774 22.00 84.41 -14.87
CA ARG A 774 20.82 83.63 -14.46
C ARG A 774 20.86 82.22 -15.04
N LEU A 775 21.13 82.05 -16.34
CA LEU A 775 21.31 80.74 -16.98
C LEU A 775 22.39 79.88 -16.30
N LYS A 776 23.53 80.48 -15.91
CA LYS A 776 24.59 79.79 -15.14
C LYS A 776 24.12 79.35 -13.75
N SER A 777 23.23 80.10 -13.10
CA SER A 777 22.62 79.69 -11.82
C SER A 777 21.64 78.54 -12.00
N LEU A 778 20.86 78.51 -13.09
CA LEU A 778 19.94 77.42 -13.41
C LEU A 778 20.70 76.11 -13.68
N SER A 779 21.77 76.18 -14.48
CA SER A 779 22.66 75.04 -14.74
C SER A 779 23.27 74.48 -13.45
N LYS A 780 23.69 75.34 -12.50
CA LYS A 780 24.17 74.89 -11.18
C LYS A 780 23.10 74.19 -10.36
N LEU A 781 21.85 74.67 -10.39
CA LEU A 781 20.74 74.06 -9.66
C LEU A 781 20.41 72.67 -10.22
N PHE A 782 20.44 72.50 -11.54
CA PHE A 782 20.26 71.20 -12.19
C PHE A 782 21.32 70.18 -11.75
N ILE A 783 22.61 70.54 -11.79
CA ILE A 783 23.73 69.68 -11.35
C ILE A 783 23.60 69.30 -9.86
N LEU A 784 23.15 70.22 -9.01
CA LEU A 784 22.90 69.93 -7.59
C LEU A 784 21.72 68.98 -7.38
N PHE A 785 20.68 69.07 -8.20
CA PHE A 785 19.53 68.16 -8.16
C PHE A 785 19.93 66.74 -8.60
N GLU A 786 20.62 66.58 -9.73
CA GLU A 786 21.14 65.26 -10.16
C GLU A 786 22.03 64.62 -9.08
N LYS A 787 22.95 65.40 -8.50
CA LYS A 787 23.81 64.92 -7.42
C LYS A 787 22.99 64.47 -6.20
N LYS A 788 21.93 65.19 -5.83
CA LYS A 788 21.05 64.83 -4.71
C LYS A 788 20.18 63.61 -5.01
N GLY A 789 19.70 63.45 -6.24
CA GLY A 789 19.02 62.23 -6.70
C GLY A 789 19.93 61.02 -6.53
N LYS A 790 21.15 61.10 -7.08
CA LYS A 790 22.15 60.02 -6.98
C LYS A 790 22.55 59.71 -5.52
N GLU A 791 22.76 60.72 -4.68
CA GLU A 791 23.02 60.51 -3.25
C GLU A 791 21.87 59.80 -2.49
N LEU A 792 20.62 59.88 -2.97
CA LEU A 792 19.47 59.17 -2.41
C LEU A 792 19.32 57.76 -2.99
N GLU A 793 19.59 57.58 -4.28
CA GLU A 793 19.68 56.29 -4.97
C GLU A 793 20.77 55.41 -4.33
N ASP A 794 21.99 55.92 -4.17
CA ASP A 794 23.13 55.22 -3.56
C ASP A 794 22.83 54.78 -2.10
N LYS A 795 22.06 55.58 -1.36
CA LYS A 795 21.63 55.22 0.01
C LYS A 795 20.57 54.12 0.00
N SER A 796 19.60 54.22 -0.91
CA SER A 796 18.48 53.28 -0.98
C SER A 796 18.94 51.90 -1.47
N THR A 797 19.79 51.87 -2.50
CA THR A 797 20.47 50.66 -2.98
C THR A 797 21.39 50.07 -1.92
N GLY A 798 22.14 50.89 -1.18
CA GLY A 798 22.95 50.46 -0.04
C GLY A 798 22.14 49.77 1.08
N GLN A 799 20.96 50.31 1.41
CA GLN A 799 20.04 49.68 2.36
C GLN A 799 19.47 48.35 1.85
N LEU A 800 19.08 48.29 0.57
CA LEU A 800 18.60 47.06 -0.07
C LEU A 800 19.68 45.96 -0.05
N ILE A 801 20.92 46.29 -0.39
CA ILE A 801 22.07 45.37 -0.32
C ILE A 801 22.32 44.89 1.12
N HIS A 802 22.15 45.75 2.12
CA HIS A 802 22.28 45.37 3.52
C HIS A 802 21.18 44.40 3.96
N LEU A 803 19.92 44.65 3.59
CA LEU A 803 18.80 43.76 3.87
C LEU A 803 18.96 42.40 3.17
N LYS A 804 19.42 42.38 1.91
CA LYS A 804 19.72 41.13 1.19
C LYS A 804 20.79 40.31 1.93
N LYS A 805 21.88 40.93 2.38
CA LYS A 805 22.92 40.26 3.19
C LYS A 805 22.39 39.74 4.54
N GLN A 806 21.46 40.46 5.18
CA GLN A 806 20.81 39.96 6.39
C GLN A 806 19.92 38.73 6.11
N LEU A 807 19.17 38.74 5.01
CA LEU A 807 18.35 37.61 4.56
C LEU A 807 19.23 36.39 4.26
N ASP A 808 20.31 36.55 3.49
CA ASP A 808 21.27 35.48 3.18
C ASP A 808 21.87 34.84 4.46
N LEU A 809 22.17 35.66 5.47
CA LEU A 809 22.63 35.19 6.78
C LEU A 809 21.54 34.45 7.57
N LYS A 810 20.27 34.82 7.40
CA LYS A 810 19.13 34.16 8.05
C LYS A 810 18.77 32.83 7.39
N LEU A 811 18.80 32.76 6.06
CA LEU A 811 18.68 31.50 5.31
C LEU A 811 19.78 30.52 5.75
N LYS A 812 21.05 30.93 5.74
CA LYS A 812 22.18 30.10 6.23
C LYS A 812 22.10 29.71 7.70
N GLN A 813 21.33 30.42 8.54
CA GLN A 813 21.02 30.00 9.90
C GLN A 813 19.91 28.94 9.91
N MET A 814 18.90 29.08 9.07
CA MET A 814 17.80 28.13 8.90
C MET A 814 18.29 26.78 8.38
N ASP A 815 19.14 26.75 7.35
CA ASP A 815 19.73 25.52 6.79
C ASP A 815 20.50 24.71 7.86
N ARG A 816 21.19 25.41 8.78
CA ARG A 816 21.90 24.80 9.91
C ARG A 816 20.93 24.22 10.94
N PHE A 817 19.85 24.93 11.26
CA PHE A 817 18.83 24.41 12.16
C PHE A 817 18.14 23.19 11.56
N GLU A 818 17.77 23.24 10.27
CA GLU A 818 17.18 22.11 9.56
C GLU A 818 18.12 20.89 9.58
N THR A 819 19.41 21.09 9.31
CA THR A 819 20.42 20.02 9.39
C THR A 819 20.52 19.43 10.81
N ILE A 820 20.46 20.26 11.86
CA ILE A 820 20.47 19.79 13.25
C ILE A 820 19.19 19.00 13.59
N VAL A 821 18.03 19.46 13.11
CA VAL A 821 16.73 18.78 13.29
C VAL A 821 16.71 17.44 12.56
N ARG A 822 17.17 17.38 11.31
CA ARG A 822 17.28 16.14 10.52
C ARG A 822 18.19 15.12 11.22
N ASN A 823 19.39 15.54 11.64
CA ASN A 823 20.31 14.73 12.43
C ASN A 823 19.76 14.30 13.80
N ALA A 824 18.77 15.00 14.36
CA ALA A 824 18.08 14.59 15.59
C ALA A 824 16.98 13.56 15.31
N ALA A 825 16.20 13.75 14.23
CA ALA A 825 15.20 12.80 13.76
C ALA A 825 15.82 11.45 13.37
N ASP A 826 16.96 11.45 12.67
CA ASP A 826 17.69 10.22 12.30
C ASP A 826 18.19 9.45 13.53
N ARG A 827 18.67 10.17 14.56
CA ARG A 827 19.04 9.55 15.84
C ARG A 827 17.83 8.99 16.58
N GLN A 828 16.69 9.68 16.53
CA GLN A 828 15.44 9.21 17.12
C GLN A 828 14.92 7.95 16.41
N ARG A 829 15.01 7.89 15.07
CA ARG A 829 14.69 6.70 14.27
C ARG A 829 15.58 5.52 14.68
N LYS A 830 16.91 5.70 14.70
CA LYS A 830 17.86 4.65 15.12
C LYS A 830 17.63 4.13 16.54
N TRP A 831 17.25 5.00 17.49
CA TRP A 831 16.89 4.58 18.84
C TRP A 831 15.57 3.80 18.89
N ARG A 832 14.57 4.13 18.06
CA ARG A 832 13.34 3.33 17.94
C ARG A 832 13.63 1.95 17.35
N GLU A 833 14.45 1.87 16.31
CA GLU A 833 14.88 0.61 15.70
C GLU A 833 15.61 -0.29 16.73
N GLN A 834 16.55 0.29 17.48
CA GLN A 834 17.25 -0.42 18.57
C GLN A 834 16.31 -0.86 19.70
N LEU A 835 15.29 -0.07 20.05
CA LEU A 835 14.28 -0.43 21.04
C LEU A 835 13.45 -1.64 20.57
N VAL A 836 12.96 -1.61 19.33
CA VAL A 836 12.18 -2.72 18.73
C VAL A 836 13.01 -3.99 18.64
N TYR A 837 14.28 -3.90 18.24
CA TYR A 837 15.19 -5.05 18.23
C TYR A 837 15.36 -5.65 19.64
N LYS A 838 15.59 -4.81 20.67
CA LYS A 838 15.73 -5.27 22.06
C LYS A 838 14.42 -5.76 22.69
N GLN A 839 13.26 -5.32 22.18
CA GLN A 839 11.96 -5.88 22.56
C GLN A 839 11.82 -7.31 22.00
N LYS A 840 12.07 -7.53 20.71
CA LYS A 840 12.06 -8.86 20.09
C LYS A 840 13.01 -9.85 20.78
N GLU A 841 14.25 -9.44 21.04
CA GLU A 841 15.23 -10.28 21.76
C GLU A 841 14.74 -10.67 23.17
N ASN A 842 14.02 -9.78 23.86
CA ASN A 842 13.44 -10.04 25.18
C ASN A 842 12.22 -10.98 25.09
N GLU A 843 11.36 -10.82 24.08
CA GLU A 843 10.24 -11.72 23.78
C GLU A 843 10.75 -13.14 23.48
N GLU A 844 11.76 -13.28 22.62
CA GLU A 844 12.41 -14.57 22.36
C GLU A 844 13.00 -15.21 23.63
N LEU A 845 13.68 -14.43 24.47
CA LEU A 845 14.24 -14.93 25.73
C LEU A 845 13.14 -15.37 26.71
N GLN A 846 11.97 -14.70 26.70
CA GLN A 846 10.81 -15.10 27.49
C GLN A 846 10.19 -16.42 26.98
N VAL A 847 10.04 -16.58 25.66
CA VAL A 847 9.59 -17.86 25.05
C VAL A 847 10.56 -18.99 25.38
N LYS A 848 11.88 -18.76 25.23
CA LYS A 848 12.94 -19.73 25.59
C LYS A 848 12.85 -20.13 27.08
N LEU A 849 12.58 -19.18 27.99
CA LEU A 849 12.38 -19.46 29.42
C LEU A 849 11.10 -20.25 29.70
N GLN A 850 9.99 -19.98 29.01
CA GLN A 850 8.75 -20.75 29.14
C GLN A 850 8.94 -22.20 28.68
N LEU A 851 9.65 -22.42 27.56
CA LEU A 851 9.99 -23.76 27.07
C LEU A 851 10.90 -24.53 28.05
N PHE A 852 11.90 -23.86 28.65
CA PHE A 852 12.72 -24.49 29.70
C PHE A 852 11.93 -24.79 30.98
N ALA A 853 10.99 -23.94 31.38
CA ALA A 853 10.11 -24.22 32.52
C ALA A 853 9.21 -25.44 32.26
N ARG A 854 8.61 -25.52 31.06
CA ARG A 854 7.73 -26.62 30.65
C ARG A 854 8.49 -27.96 30.56
N THR A 855 9.64 -27.99 29.92
CA THR A 855 10.47 -29.21 29.83
C THR A 855 10.97 -29.69 31.20
N ILE A 856 11.24 -28.80 32.15
CA ILE A 856 11.57 -29.18 33.54
C ILE A 856 10.35 -29.78 34.26
N ALA A 857 9.15 -29.25 34.05
CA ALA A 857 7.92 -29.82 34.59
C ALA A 857 7.64 -31.22 34.02
N GLU A 858 7.78 -31.40 32.70
CA GLU A 858 7.61 -32.67 32.00
C GLU A 858 8.64 -33.73 32.45
N LEU A 859 9.92 -33.34 32.64
CA LEU A 859 10.96 -34.23 33.17
C LEU A 859 10.72 -34.62 34.63
N LYS A 860 10.19 -33.71 35.47
CA LYS A 860 9.80 -34.01 36.85
C LYS A 860 8.59 -34.94 36.93
N ALA A 861 7.63 -34.81 36.02
CA ALA A 861 6.47 -35.68 35.94
C ALA A 861 6.83 -37.10 35.47
N ARG A 862 7.75 -37.23 34.49
CA ARG A 862 8.18 -38.52 33.93
C ARG A 862 9.22 -39.26 34.77
N SER A 863 9.88 -38.61 35.73
CA SER A 863 10.93 -39.23 36.53
C SER A 863 10.99 -38.67 37.95
N GLY A 864 10.76 -39.55 38.93
CA GLY A 864 11.14 -39.30 40.31
C GLY A 864 12.66 -39.16 40.43
N SER A 865 13.15 -37.92 40.42
CA SER A 865 14.54 -37.52 40.72
C SER A 865 15.63 -38.20 39.86
N SER A 866 15.58 -38.04 38.53
CA SER A 866 16.74 -38.31 37.66
C SER A 866 17.77 -37.17 37.70
N GLU A 867 19.06 -37.50 37.65
CA GLU A 867 20.18 -36.54 37.54
C GLU A 867 19.99 -35.54 36.38
N ARG A 868 19.41 -35.97 35.24
CA ARG A 868 19.13 -35.05 34.12
C ARG A 868 18.18 -33.93 34.51
N ALA A 869 17.16 -34.20 35.34
CA ALA A 869 16.24 -33.17 35.80
C ALA A 869 16.95 -32.16 36.74
N GLN A 870 17.92 -32.62 37.53
CA GLN A 870 18.76 -31.74 38.36
C GLN A 870 19.67 -30.86 37.49
N ASP A 871 20.26 -31.41 36.43
CA ASP A 871 21.13 -30.69 35.49
C ASP A 871 20.37 -29.59 34.73
N TYR A 872 19.15 -29.88 34.27
CA TYR A 872 18.25 -28.86 33.70
C TYR A 872 17.81 -27.82 34.74
N GLU A 873 17.54 -28.20 35.99
CA GLU A 873 17.18 -27.27 37.05
C GLU A 873 18.35 -26.34 37.46
N VAL A 874 19.60 -26.83 37.39
CA VAL A 874 20.80 -25.99 37.57
C VAL A 874 20.93 -24.98 36.42
N ARG A 875 20.75 -25.43 35.17
CA ARG A 875 20.77 -24.54 33.98
C ARG A 875 19.67 -23.49 34.04
N TYR A 876 18.46 -23.87 34.46
CA TYR A 876 17.33 -22.95 34.66
C TYR A 876 17.65 -21.91 35.74
N LYS A 877 18.09 -22.33 36.93
CA LYS A 877 18.48 -21.39 38.01
C LYS A 877 19.63 -20.46 37.60
N GLN A 878 20.52 -20.92 36.70
CA GLN A 878 21.59 -20.09 36.15
C GLN A 878 21.07 -19.08 35.10
N ALA A 879 20.11 -19.48 34.27
CA ALA A 879 19.42 -18.59 33.33
C ALA A 879 18.54 -17.55 34.06
N GLU A 880 17.82 -17.97 35.09
CA GLU A 880 17.00 -17.12 35.96
C GLU A 880 17.86 -16.07 36.68
N ARG A 881 19.01 -16.46 37.24
CA ARG A 881 19.97 -15.51 37.84
C ARG A 881 20.53 -14.52 36.81
N LYS A 882 20.81 -14.95 35.57
CA LYS A 882 21.21 -14.05 34.48
C LYS A 882 20.09 -13.07 34.13
N LEU A 883 18.85 -13.54 34.03
CA LEU A 883 17.68 -12.70 33.77
C LEU A 883 17.47 -11.68 34.88
N GLN A 884 17.58 -12.07 36.16
CA GLN A 884 17.46 -11.14 37.29
C GLN A 884 18.58 -10.08 37.26
N LEU A 885 19.82 -10.47 36.90
CA LEU A 885 20.92 -9.51 36.72
C LEU A 885 20.64 -8.52 35.59
N GLU A 886 20.17 -8.99 34.42
CA GLU A 886 19.80 -8.09 33.32
C GLU A 886 18.59 -7.22 33.64
N LYS A 887 17.58 -7.72 34.37
CA LYS A 887 16.48 -6.91 34.89
C LYS A 887 16.99 -5.81 35.84
N SER A 888 17.92 -6.12 36.74
CA SER A 888 18.53 -5.10 37.60
C SER A 888 19.31 -4.04 36.80
N ARG A 889 20.05 -4.46 35.75
CA ARG A 889 20.76 -3.55 34.83
C ARG A 889 19.81 -2.68 34.01
N ALA A 890 18.65 -3.22 33.61
CA ALA A 890 17.62 -2.48 32.90
C ALA A 890 17.00 -1.39 33.79
N VAL A 891 16.67 -1.70 35.05
CA VAL A 891 16.19 -0.71 36.03
C VAL A 891 17.25 0.37 36.30
N ASP A 892 18.50 -0.03 36.55
CA ASP A 892 19.65 0.88 36.68
C ASP A 892 19.81 1.81 35.46
N ALA A 893 19.55 1.29 34.26
CA ALA A 893 19.60 2.07 33.02
C ALA A 893 18.40 3.01 32.91
N GLU A 894 17.18 2.56 33.19
CA GLU A 894 15.97 3.39 33.22
C GLU A 894 16.10 4.54 34.20
N GLU A 895 16.63 4.33 35.41
CA GLU A 895 16.87 5.43 36.36
C GLU A 895 17.83 6.49 35.80
N ARG A 896 18.91 6.06 35.12
CA ARG A 896 19.87 6.96 34.46
C ARG A 896 19.26 7.68 33.26
N TRP A 897 18.39 7.01 32.49
CA TRP A 897 17.63 7.63 31.39
C TRP A 897 16.61 8.63 31.90
N ASN A 898 15.85 8.30 32.94
CA ASN A 898 14.89 9.18 33.60
C ASN A 898 15.56 10.40 34.25
N ALA A 899 16.75 10.24 34.84
CA ALA A 899 17.56 11.36 35.32
C ALA A 899 18.00 12.28 34.18
N ARG A 900 18.44 11.74 33.04
CA ARG A 900 18.79 12.51 31.84
C ARG A 900 17.56 13.21 31.22
N LEU A 901 16.41 12.56 31.18
CA LEU A 901 15.17 13.11 30.66
C LEU A 901 14.72 14.31 31.49
N ARG A 902 14.67 14.18 32.83
CA ARG A 902 14.37 15.29 33.75
C ARG A 902 15.33 16.47 33.60
N GLU A 903 16.62 16.22 33.37
CA GLU A 903 17.61 17.27 33.11
C GLU A 903 17.41 17.94 31.74
N LEU A 904 17.02 17.19 30.70
CA LEU A 904 16.66 17.75 29.40
C LEU A 904 15.38 18.59 29.48
N GLU A 905 14.33 18.11 30.14
CA GLU A 905 13.09 18.85 30.38
C GLU A 905 13.30 20.13 31.19
N ARG A 906 14.21 20.10 32.17
CA ARG A 906 14.63 21.31 32.91
C ARG A 906 15.28 22.31 31.97
N ARG A 907 16.19 21.85 31.09
CA ARG A 907 16.87 22.71 30.11
C ARG A 907 15.94 23.27 29.03
N THR A 908 14.93 22.53 28.59
CA THR A 908 13.93 23.05 27.63
C THR A 908 13.06 24.11 28.30
N ARG A 909 12.53 23.87 29.51
CA ARG A 909 11.81 24.89 30.29
C ARG A 909 12.67 26.15 30.52
N GLU A 910 13.93 26.00 30.90
CA GLU A 910 14.87 27.14 31.06
C GLU A 910 15.17 27.87 29.74
N ALA A 911 15.04 27.21 28.58
CA ALA A 911 15.16 27.85 27.27
C ALA A 911 13.87 28.57 26.88
N GLU A 912 12.70 27.96 27.09
CA GLU A 912 11.38 28.55 26.88
C GLU A 912 11.18 29.81 27.73
N GLU A 913 11.54 29.77 29.02
CA GLU A 913 11.53 30.92 29.92
C GLU A 913 12.48 32.04 29.49
N ARG A 914 13.59 31.71 28.81
CA ARG A 914 14.49 32.72 28.21
C ARG A 914 13.84 33.37 27.00
N VAL A 915 13.26 32.58 26.09
CA VAL A 915 12.54 33.10 24.91
C VAL A 915 11.32 33.94 25.32
N LEU A 916 10.61 33.56 26.38
CA LEU A 916 9.52 34.36 26.96
C LEU A 916 10.01 35.72 27.47
N ARG A 917 11.12 35.74 28.25
CA ARG A 917 11.74 36.99 28.71
C ARG A 917 12.25 37.86 27.56
N GLU A 918 12.87 37.27 26.54
CA GLU A 918 13.32 38.00 25.36
C GLU A 918 12.16 38.58 24.55
N ARG A 919 11.08 37.80 24.34
CA ARG A 919 9.84 38.29 23.70
C ARG A 919 9.19 39.42 24.49
N GLN A 920 9.18 39.35 25.82
CA GLN A 920 8.65 40.40 26.66
C GLN A 920 9.51 41.67 26.61
N GLY A 921 10.83 41.55 26.73
CA GLY A 921 11.76 42.68 26.54
C GLY A 921 11.71 43.28 25.13
N ALA A 922 11.39 42.49 24.10
CA ALA A 922 11.15 42.98 22.74
C ALA A 922 9.83 43.77 22.64
N LYS A 923 8.75 43.30 23.29
CA LYS A 923 7.47 44.04 23.39
C LYS A 923 7.65 45.38 24.13
N GLU A 924 8.38 45.39 25.24
CA GLU A 924 8.68 46.60 26.01
C GLU A 924 9.49 47.62 25.20
N LYS A 925 10.51 47.17 24.44
CA LYS A 925 11.25 48.03 23.49
C LYS A 925 10.36 48.57 22.36
N LEU A 926 9.44 47.75 21.84
CA LEU A 926 8.54 48.17 20.77
C LEU A 926 7.53 49.21 21.29
N ALA A 927 6.97 49.02 22.48
CA ALA A 927 6.12 50.02 23.15
C ALA A 927 6.88 51.34 23.39
N ALA A 928 8.10 51.28 23.92
CA ALA A 928 8.93 52.47 24.11
C ALA A 928 9.24 53.21 22.78
N LEU A 929 9.46 52.48 21.67
CA LEU A 929 9.62 53.07 20.35
C LEU A 929 8.31 53.66 19.80
N GLN A 930 7.16 53.06 20.10
CA GLN A 930 5.85 53.64 19.77
C GLN A 930 5.60 54.94 20.53
N ASP A 931 5.89 55.00 21.83
CA ASP A 931 5.79 56.22 22.64
C ASP A 931 6.71 57.33 22.10
N VAL A 932 7.95 56.99 21.74
CA VAL A 932 8.88 57.93 21.09
C VAL A 932 8.33 58.41 19.75
N ASN A 933 7.76 57.52 18.92
CA ASN A 933 7.17 57.89 17.63
C ASN A 933 5.94 58.81 17.80
N VAL A 934 5.04 58.51 18.75
CA VAL A 934 3.91 59.37 19.10
C VAL A 934 4.39 60.73 19.63
N SER A 935 5.48 60.77 20.40
CA SER A 935 6.08 62.04 20.83
C SER A 935 6.65 62.83 19.65
N ALA A 936 7.31 62.16 18.69
CA ALA A 936 7.85 62.77 17.48
C ALA A 936 6.73 63.32 16.59
N GLN A 937 5.66 62.54 16.37
CA GLN A 937 4.45 62.99 15.65
C GLN A 937 3.85 64.26 16.30
N LYS A 938 3.70 64.28 17.63
CA LYS A 938 3.24 65.50 18.35
C LYS A 938 4.19 66.69 18.18
N THR A 939 5.51 66.47 18.12
CA THR A 939 6.44 67.57 17.80
C THR A 939 6.30 68.05 16.36
N ILE A 940 6.09 67.15 15.39
CA ILE A 940 5.86 67.49 13.98
C ILE A 940 4.55 68.28 13.84
N GLU A 941 3.45 67.83 14.43
CA GLU A 941 2.17 68.57 14.45
C GLU A 941 2.33 69.97 15.06
N ASN A 942 3.06 70.10 16.17
CA ASN A 942 3.28 71.39 16.81
C ASN A 942 4.16 72.32 15.95
N LEU A 943 5.14 71.76 15.22
CA LEU A 943 5.94 72.52 14.25
C LEU A 943 5.10 72.93 13.03
N GLN A 944 4.26 72.04 12.49
CA GLN A 944 3.31 72.34 11.42
C GLN A 944 2.34 73.46 11.83
N ARG A 945 1.66 73.34 12.98
CA ARG A 945 0.80 74.41 13.52
C ARG A 945 1.54 75.74 13.69
N LYS A 946 2.83 75.72 14.05
CA LYS A 946 3.65 76.93 14.19
C LYS A 946 4.05 77.52 12.82
N ILE A 947 4.27 76.68 11.81
CA ILE A 947 4.46 77.10 10.42
C ILE A 947 3.15 77.73 9.90
N ASP A 948 2.00 77.08 10.11
CA ASP A 948 0.69 77.60 9.70
C ASP A 948 0.35 78.95 10.36
N GLN A 949 0.77 79.14 11.62
CA GLN A 949 0.65 80.43 12.33
C GLN A 949 1.58 81.51 11.76
N LEU A 950 2.77 81.16 11.29
CA LEU A 950 3.71 82.09 10.65
C LEU A 950 3.34 82.39 9.18
N MET A 951 2.55 81.52 8.55
CA MET A 951 2.10 81.63 7.16
C MET A 951 0.75 82.35 6.99
N ARG A 952 0.10 82.76 8.08
CA ARG A 952 -1.07 83.66 8.03
C ARG A 952 -0.62 85.13 8.06
N PRO A 953 -1.09 85.98 7.13
CA PRO A 953 -0.72 87.39 7.05
C PRO A 953 -1.37 88.26 8.14
#